data_AF-A0A1X6MIV9-F1
#
_entry.id   AF-A0A1X6MIV9-F1
#
_cell.length_a   1.000
_cell.length_b   1.000
_cell.length_c   1.000
_cell.angle_alpha   90.00
_cell.angle_beta   90.00
_cell.angle_gamma   90.00
#
_symmetry.space_group_name_H-M   'P 1'
#
loop_
_entity.id
_entity.type
_entity.pdbx_description
1 polymer ?
#
loop_
_entity_poly.entity_id
_entity_poly.type
_entity_poly.pdbx_seq_one_letter_code
_entity_poly.pdbx_strand_id
1 'polypeptide(L)'
;MHVYILSAIVLAVVVVFYRLLQSDPARTISRIYLTNLEDVLKLLHSPGIPLPELLRTRADANQRLRRAFHLESTFVSADPAVHSAFVKAATELISPRLTWSHFAEIAVHAASLCLPSSQGSIALDIYVQRVCMYVVLVAVLHADIDDSSSHLVEDLDLMTRGITDLWQQSKTTANPSAEILAQLNSRLRAWLPTRENPIELIIPAYETMWRVVAIAVALIGEDKHARTAFEEYLQNPTQPQFTQFYGVLPSVQAIVLEVLRLYPPTRRISRVVTRSRLPSLPTSIARLFRLQHETTVSADIEAVQRGSVWGPTAQEFDAMRHHPARCTDVQRAKMLAFGAGRLGCVAKNWAPQADVGPETSRLHPGSRRCPGVQLVRAYRMVGKDRKAQSPGSGSRVRFPTQNQWTLRYTKSDINLLRVLPTLKKLGLRTYRNGYMPLLPNVEAVLGHCSAYNILFIVGRRLQELHYYADSGIEEDVADWFTVSERFRVLTETSPAVEVIYMEHVPLFCLQAPFEHWHALRPENPPPCRFAVLSKLMVSDSPARLRDLFVAMKTPVLWDLALNLSADDDYPNVFRDCCDCLKTMVARCSSSLQRLTIVVSLPHTPKVIPFVDFFPLLFGLHNIATLTAALTGGKTSKNFESEDMQRMARAWLHIDSLSLHYKLDVEVPNVLPVDALVPFARYCPDLRVLNLPIVTSNMPMDLEDYPIFSHKLRILSIGSSIPQGPAHIIALFLDRLCPCLDINDCHLMLDDYAWRDLVERLAAIQAAKSLESGNVSASAQVV
;
A
#
# COMPACT_ATOMS: atom_id res chain seq x y z
N MET A 1 -33.63 34.87 -55.82
CA MET A 1 -32.42 34.68 -54.98
C MET A 1 -32.76 34.43 -53.51
N HIS A 2 -33.51 35.32 -52.84
CA HIS A 2 -33.87 35.15 -51.42
C HIS A 2 -34.63 33.86 -51.08
N VAL A 3 -35.56 33.41 -51.93
CA VAL A 3 -36.29 32.15 -51.72
C VAL A 3 -35.35 30.95 -51.72
N TYR A 4 -34.38 30.91 -52.65
CA TYR A 4 -33.39 29.83 -52.72
C TYR A 4 -32.43 29.81 -51.52
N ILE A 5 -32.05 31.00 -51.02
CA ILE A 5 -31.23 31.11 -49.80
C ILE A 5 -32.02 30.60 -48.59
N LEU A 6 -33.30 30.97 -48.47
CA LEU A 6 -34.16 30.52 -47.38
C LEU A 6 -34.36 28.99 -47.43
N SER A 7 -34.65 28.43 -48.61
CA SER A 7 -34.79 26.98 -48.79
C SER A 7 -33.50 26.22 -48.48
N ALA A 8 -32.34 26.75 -48.86
CA ALA A 8 -31.04 26.15 -48.54
C ALA A 8 -30.75 26.16 -47.03
N ILE A 9 -31.09 27.25 -46.33
CA ILE A 9 -30.95 27.34 -44.87
C ILE A 9 -31.89 26.34 -44.18
N VAL A 10 -33.15 26.26 -44.60
CA VAL A 10 -34.12 25.30 -44.04
C VAL A 10 -33.66 23.87 -44.27
N LEU A 11 -33.18 23.54 -45.48
CA LEU A 11 -32.65 22.21 -45.80
C LEU A 11 -31.41 21.88 -44.95
N ALA A 12 -30.47 22.82 -44.79
CA ALA A 12 -29.30 22.64 -43.94
C ALA A 12 -29.69 22.39 -42.47
N VAL A 13 -30.66 23.15 -41.94
CA VAL A 13 -31.19 22.95 -40.58
C VAL A 13 -31.83 21.56 -40.45
N VAL A 14 -32.67 21.15 -41.40
CA VAL A 14 -33.31 19.82 -41.41
C VAL A 14 -32.28 18.70 -41.48
N VAL A 15 -31.24 18.82 -42.31
CA VAL A 15 -30.17 17.82 -42.44
C VAL A 15 -29.35 17.70 -41.16
N VAL A 16 -28.98 18.83 -40.53
CA VAL A 16 -28.29 18.83 -39.23
C VAL A 16 -29.18 18.20 -38.16
N PHE A 17 -30.47 18.52 -38.15
CA PHE A 17 -31.43 17.96 -37.21
C PHE A 17 -31.60 16.46 -37.39
N TYR A 18 -31.73 16.00 -38.63
CA TYR A 18 -31.82 14.58 -38.98
C TYR A 18 -30.55 13.82 -38.59
N ARG A 19 -29.36 14.37 -38.85
CA ARG A 19 -28.07 13.80 -38.42
C ARG A 19 -27.95 13.71 -36.89
N LEU A 20 -28.43 14.72 -36.16
CA LEU A 20 -28.45 14.72 -34.69
C LEU A 20 -29.45 13.71 -34.10
N LEU A 21 -30.54 13.42 -34.81
CA LEU A 21 -31.51 12.38 -34.46
C LEU A 21 -31.04 10.96 -34.83
N GLN A 22 -30.27 10.82 -35.91
CA GLN A 22 -29.74 9.54 -36.40
C GLN A 22 -28.40 9.12 -35.81
N SER A 23 -27.66 10.03 -35.19
CA SER A 23 -26.46 9.64 -34.42
C SER A 23 -26.92 8.74 -33.28
N ASP A 24 -26.83 7.43 -33.48
CA ASP A 24 -27.11 6.43 -32.47
C ASP A 24 -26.27 6.80 -31.25
N PRO A 25 -26.89 7.12 -30.10
CA PRO A 25 -26.15 7.41 -28.91
C PRO A 25 -25.61 6.07 -28.41
N ALA A 26 -24.59 5.54 -29.08
CA ALA A 26 -23.55 4.78 -28.40
C ALA A 26 -23.23 5.64 -27.18
N ARG A 27 -23.72 5.19 -26.01
CA ARG A 27 -23.73 5.95 -24.77
C ARG A 27 -22.29 6.09 -24.33
N THR A 28 -21.53 6.98 -24.97
CA THR A 28 -20.27 7.46 -24.45
C THR A 28 -20.66 8.31 -23.25
N ILE A 29 -20.82 7.64 -22.11
CA ILE A 29 -21.11 8.29 -20.83
C ILE A 29 -19.90 9.17 -20.54
N SER A 30 -20.01 10.44 -20.90
CA SER A 30 -19.00 11.41 -20.53
C SER A 30 -19.01 11.53 -19.01
N ARG A 31 -17.83 11.39 -18.41
CA ARG A 31 -17.64 11.52 -16.98
C ARG A 31 -16.87 12.80 -16.69
N ILE A 32 -17.47 13.69 -15.93
CA ILE A 32 -16.87 14.98 -15.56
C ILE A 32 -16.45 14.90 -14.10
N TYR A 33 -15.21 15.24 -13.80
CA TYR A 33 -14.70 15.31 -12.43
C TYR A 33 -14.58 16.75 -11.98
N LEU A 34 -15.24 17.10 -10.88
CA LEU A 34 -15.17 18.42 -10.26
C LEU A 34 -14.14 18.38 -9.12
N THR A 35 -13.15 19.25 -9.17
CA THR A 35 -12.08 19.37 -8.16
C THR A 35 -12.09 20.72 -7.45
N ASN A 36 -12.87 21.69 -7.93
CA ASN A 36 -13.10 22.97 -7.25
C ASN A 36 -14.15 22.80 -6.15
N LEU A 37 -13.90 23.36 -4.96
CA LEU A 37 -14.82 23.27 -3.82
C LEU A 37 -16.20 23.83 -4.14
N GLU A 38 -16.28 24.98 -4.79
CA GLU A 38 -17.56 25.65 -5.08
C GLU A 38 -18.42 24.80 -6.02
N ASP A 39 -17.83 24.24 -7.07
CA ASP A 39 -18.54 23.37 -8.01
C ASP A 39 -18.96 22.05 -7.36
N VAL A 40 -18.10 21.49 -6.50
CA VAL A 40 -18.43 20.30 -5.70
C VAL A 40 -19.60 20.59 -4.75
N LEU A 41 -19.57 21.72 -4.05
CA LEU A 41 -20.67 22.12 -3.16
C LEU A 41 -21.95 22.41 -3.94
N LYS A 42 -21.87 23.06 -5.11
CA LYS A 42 -23.04 23.23 -6.00
C LYS A 42 -23.62 21.87 -6.40
N LEU A 43 -22.79 20.90 -6.76
CA LEU A 43 -23.26 19.56 -7.14
C LEU A 43 -23.92 18.81 -5.97
N LEU A 44 -23.35 18.88 -4.77
CA LEU A 44 -23.80 18.12 -3.60
C LEU A 44 -24.89 18.83 -2.78
N HIS A 45 -24.86 20.15 -2.76
CA HIS A 45 -25.70 21.04 -1.99
C HIS A 45 -26.24 22.17 -2.87
N SER A 46 -27.17 21.83 -3.77
CA SER A 46 -27.96 22.80 -4.53
C SER A 46 -29.25 23.15 -3.78
N PRO A 47 -29.33 24.30 -3.08
CA PRO A 47 -30.51 24.65 -2.26
C PRO A 47 -31.79 24.84 -3.09
N GLY A 48 -31.68 25.17 -4.39
CA GLY A 48 -32.82 25.37 -5.28
C GLY A 48 -33.37 24.11 -5.97
N ILE A 49 -32.69 22.96 -5.86
CA ILE A 49 -33.15 21.72 -6.51
C ILE A 49 -34.09 20.98 -5.55
N PRO A 50 -35.29 20.52 -5.95
CA PRO A 50 -36.15 19.71 -5.09
C PRO A 50 -35.50 18.41 -4.62
N LEU A 51 -35.84 17.92 -3.43
CA LEU A 51 -35.28 16.68 -2.89
C LEU A 51 -35.47 15.45 -3.80
N PRO A 52 -36.65 15.19 -4.41
CA PRO A 52 -36.82 14.06 -5.33
C PRO A 52 -35.82 14.06 -6.48
N GLU A 53 -35.48 15.25 -7.00
CA GLU A 53 -34.52 15.39 -8.08
C GLU A 53 -33.08 15.10 -7.60
N LEU A 54 -32.71 15.57 -6.41
CA LEU A 54 -31.41 15.20 -5.81
C LEU A 54 -31.31 13.68 -5.57
N LEU A 55 -32.39 13.05 -5.13
CA LEU A 55 -32.45 11.60 -4.92
C LEU A 55 -32.33 10.84 -6.24
N ARG A 56 -33.06 11.26 -7.28
CA ARG A 56 -32.99 10.69 -8.64
C ARG A 56 -31.57 10.71 -9.20
N THR A 57 -30.93 11.88 -9.21
CA THR A 57 -29.56 12.02 -9.73
C THR A 57 -28.54 11.15 -8.98
N ARG A 58 -28.74 10.88 -7.67
CA ARG A 58 -27.92 9.91 -6.90
C ARG A 58 -28.27 8.47 -7.25
N ALA A 59 -29.55 8.13 -7.29
CA ALA A 59 -30.05 6.78 -7.56
C ALA A 59 -29.55 6.28 -8.92
N ASP A 60 -29.67 7.12 -9.95
CA ASP A 60 -29.22 6.82 -11.31
C ASP A 60 -27.70 6.55 -11.36
N ALA A 61 -26.90 7.31 -10.60
CA ALA A 61 -25.46 7.11 -10.50
C ALA A 61 -25.06 5.81 -9.77
N ASN A 62 -25.99 5.23 -9.00
CA ASN A 62 -25.78 4.07 -8.13
C ASN A 62 -26.54 2.82 -8.58
N GLN A 63 -27.16 2.78 -9.77
CA GLN A 63 -27.93 1.61 -10.24
C GLN A 63 -27.13 0.30 -10.22
N ARG A 64 -25.80 0.36 -10.33
CA ARG A 64 -24.93 -0.82 -10.16
C ARG A 64 -25.07 -1.50 -8.80
N LEU A 65 -25.33 -0.74 -7.73
CA LEU A 65 -25.47 -1.28 -6.38
C LEU A 65 -26.80 -2.01 -6.23
N ARG A 66 -27.86 -1.50 -6.86
CA ARG A 66 -29.14 -2.21 -6.96
C ARG A 66 -28.97 -3.55 -7.66
N ARG A 67 -28.22 -3.58 -8.78
CA ARG A 67 -27.93 -4.81 -9.51
C ARG A 67 -27.11 -5.82 -8.70
N ALA A 68 -26.05 -5.37 -8.03
CA ALA A 68 -25.12 -6.27 -7.34
C ALA A 68 -25.58 -6.75 -5.97
N PHE A 69 -26.34 -5.93 -5.23
CA PHE A 69 -26.71 -6.21 -3.86
C PHE A 69 -28.23 -6.28 -3.64
N HIS A 70 -29.03 -6.06 -4.68
CA HIS A 70 -30.48 -5.94 -4.58
C HIS A 70 -30.91 -4.89 -3.54
N LEU A 71 -30.22 -3.75 -3.52
CA LEU A 71 -30.60 -2.62 -2.67
C LEU A 71 -31.87 -1.95 -3.21
N GLU A 72 -32.70 -1.47 -2.30
CA GLU A 72 -33.90 -0.66 -2.54
C GLU A 72 -33.90 0.63 -1.72
N SER A 73 -32.96 0.75 -0.79
CA SER A 73 -32.72 1.91 0.07
C SER A 73 -32.51 3.24 -0.68
N THR A 74 -32.33 4.29 0.13
CA THR A 74 -32.10 5.65 -0.33
C THR A 74 -30.98 5.79 -1.37
N PHE A 75 -29.95 4.93 -1.37
CA PHE A 75 -28.83 5.04 -2.31
C PHE A 75 -29.19 4.82 -3.78
N VAL A 76 -30.29 4.10 -4.05
CA VAL A 76 -30.73 3.67 -5.38
C VAL A 76 -32.20 3.99 -5.68
N SER A 77 -32.89 4.67 -4.75
CA SER A 77 -34.27 5.13 -4.91
C SER A 77 -34.36 6.66 -4.98
N ALA A 78 -35.23 7.15 -5.87
CA ALA A 78 -35.57 8.55 -6.03
C ALA A 78 -36.69 9.02 -5.07
N ASP A 79 -37.32 8.09 -4.35
CA ASP A 79 -38.49 8.35 -3.51
C ASP A 79 -38.11 9.02 -2.17
N PRO A 80 -38.64 10.23 -1.88
CA PRO A 80 -38.46 10.88 -0.58
C PRO A 80 -38.96 10.07 0.61
N ALA A 81 -39.99 9.24 0.46
CA ALA A 81 -40.50 8.40 1.55
C ALA A 81 -39.48 7.33 1.93
N VAL A 82 -38.92 6.62 0.94
CA VAL A 82 -37.82 5.66 1.13
C VAL A 82 -36.60 6.34 1.78
N HIS A 83 -36.25 7.55 1.33
CA HIS A 83 -35.17 8.33 1.95
C HIS A 83 -35.44 8.66 3.42
N SER A 84 -36.63 9.18 3.72
CA SER A 84 -37.02 9.54 5.09
C SER A 84 -37.05 8.32 6.01
N ALA A 85 -37.56 7.18 5.53
CA ALA A 85 -37.61 5.94 6.28
C ALA A 85 -36.20 5.42 6.60
N PHE A 86 -35.31 5.41 5.60
CA PHE A 86 -33.91 5.02 5.80
C PHE A 86 -33.18 5.96 6.77
N VAL A 87 -33.31 7.28 6.60
CA VAL A 87 -32.65 8.25 7.50
C VAL A 87 -33.13 8.09 8.93
N LYS A 88 -34.44 7.90 9.13
CA LYS A 88 -35.02 7.62 10.46
C LYS A 88 -34.43 6.35 11.05
N ALA A 89 -34.47 5.23 10.32
CA ALA A 89 -33.94 3.95 10.78
C ALA A 89 -32.43 4.01 11.10
N ALA A 90 -31.62 4.61 10.23
CA ALA A 90 -30.19 4.79 10.44
C ALA A 90 -29.91 5.67 11.66
N THR A 91 -30.66 6.76 11.83
CA THR A 91 -30.54 7.65 12.99
C THR A 91 -30.88 6.92 14.29
N GLU A 92 -31.94 6.12 14.30
CA GLU A 92 -32.35 5.32 15.47
C GLU A 92 -31.31 4.28 15.88
N LEU A 93 -30.54 3.74 14.92
CA LEU A 93 -29.47 2.76 15.18
C LEU A 93 -28.21 3.40 15.77
N ILE A 94 -27.82 4.57 15.26
CA ILE A 94 -26.61 5.28 15.75
C ILE A 94 -26.90 6.23 16.91
N SER A 95 -28.17 6.43 17.26
CA SER A 95 -28.54 7.15 18.48
C SER A 95 -28.00 6.40 19.69
N PRO A 96 -27.48 7.10 20.72
CA PRO A 96 -26.79 6.48 21.84
C PRO A 96 -27.74 5.57 22.65
N ARG A 97 -27.79 4.29 22.27
CA ARG A 97 -28.37 3.19 23.04
C ARG A 97 -27.33 2.55 23.94
N LEU A 98 -26.09 2.53 23.46
CA LEU A 98 -24.93 2.03 24.17
C LEU A 98 -24.12 3.20 24.71
N THR A 99 -23.57 3.03 25.91
CA THR A 99 -22.46 3.87 26.33
C THR A 99 -21.24 3.48 25.50
N TRP A 100 -20.28 4.36 25.42
CA TRP A 100 -19.13 4.10 24.57
C TRP A 100 -18.01 3.36 25.26
N SER A 101 -18.06 3.29 26.59
CA SER A 101 -17.40 2.22 27.34
C SER A 101 -17.87 0.87 26.83
N HIS A 102 -19.19 0.68 26.68
CA HIS A 102 -19.72 -0.58 26.16
C HIS A 102 -19.37 -0.80 24.68
N PHE A 103 -19.40 0.25 23.85
CA PHE A 103 -18.95 0.14 22.45
C PHE A 103 -17.45 -0.24 22.37
N ALA A 104 -16.61 0.36 23.20
CA ALA A 104 -15.19 0.03 23.28
C ALA A 104 -14.96 -1.39 23.79
N GLU A 105 -15.74 -1.87 24.76
CA GLU A 105 -15.73 -3.27 25.22
C GLU A 105 -16.04 -4.23 24.06
N ILE A 106 -17.09 -3.96 23.27
CA ILE A 106 -17.42 -4.77 22.09
C ILE A 106 -16.27 -4.74 21.07
N ALA A 107 -15.67 -3.59 20.81
CA ALA A 107 -14.55 -3.47 19.87
C ALA A 107 -13.29 -4.22 20.34
N VAL A 108 -12.96 -4.14 21.64
CA VAL A 108 -11.84 -4.88 22.25
C VAL A 108 -12.09 -6.38 22.24
N HIS A 109 -13.33 -6.79 22.52
CA HIS A 109 -13.76 -8.18 22.43
C HIS A 109 -13.63 -8.70 21.00
N ALA A 110 -14.17 -7.97 20.02
CA ALA A 110 -14.07 -8.30 18.60
C ALA A 110 -12.62 -8.43 18.13
N ALA A 111 -11.75 -7.49 18.54
CA ALA A 111 -10.33 -7.54 18.26
C ALA A 111 -9.68 -8.83 18.81
N SER A 112 -10.00 -9.20 20.05
CA SER A 112 -9.47 -10.41 20.69
C SER A 112 -9.99 -11.69 20.03
N LEU A 113 -11.27 -11.71 19.69
CA LEU A 113 -11.96 -12.84 19.04
C LEU A 113 -11.44 -13.10 17.62
N CYS A 114 -11.12 -12.04 16.87
CA CYS A 114 -10.68 -12.15 15.48
C CYS A 114 -9.19 -12.47 15.31
N LEU A 115 -8.43 -12.50 16.41
CA LEU A 115 -7.04 -12.93 16.40
C LEU A 115 -6.95 -14.47 16.33
N PRO A 116 -6.07 -15.03 15.48
CA PRO A 116 -5.89 -16.48 15.41
C PRO A 116 -5.43 -17.05 16.75
N SER A 117 -6.00 -18.19 17.16
CA SER A 117 -5.67 -18.84 18.44
C SER A 117 -4.26 -19.46 18.46
N SER A 118 -3.65 -19.69 17.29
CA SER A 118 -2.29 -20.21 17.13
C SER A 118 -1.31 -19.10 16.75
N GLN A 119 -0.01 -19.30 17.04
CA GLN A 119 1.06 -18.39 16.60
C GLN A 119 1.07 -18.32 15.07
N GLY A 120 0.50 -17.25 14.53
CA GLY A 120 0.39 -17.01 13.09
C GLY A 120 0.26 -15.52 12.78
N SER A 121 0.60 -15.15 11.54
CA SER A 121 0.37 -13.80 11.02
C SER A 121 -0.97 -13.75 10.28
N ILE A 122 -1.74 -12.69 10.49
CA ILE A 122 -2.95 -12.37 9.72
C ILE A 122 -2.72 -11.08 8.93
N ALA A 123 -3.25 -11.01 7.71
CA ALA A 123 -3.22 -9.78 6.93
C ALA A 123 -4.06 -8.68 7.61
N LEU A 124 -3.53 -7.46 7.69
CA LEU A 124 -4.16 -6.35 8.42
C LEU A 124 -5.57 -6.03 7.92
N ASP A 125 -5.76 -6.08 6.60
CA ASP A 125 -7.05 -5.83 5.96
C ASP A 125 -8.09 -6.90 6.34
N ILE A 126 -7.73 -8.19 6.27
CA ILE A 126 -8.62 -9.28 6.70
C ILE A 126 -8.97 -9.12 8.18
N TYR A 127 -7.97 -8.87 9.04
CA TYR A 127 -8.20 -8.69 10.47
C TYR A 127 -9.15 -7.52 10.76
N VAL A 128 -8.89 -6.34 10.21
CA VAL A 128 -9.74 -5.16 10.42
C VAL A 128 -11.13 -5.35 9.83
N GLN A 129 -11.25 -6.02 8.68
CA GLN A 129 -12.55 -6.36 8.09
C GLN A 129 -13.39 -7.23 9.03
N ARG A 130 -12.80 -8.26 9.65
CA ARG A 130 -13.52 -9.11 10.64
C ARG A 130 -13.98 -8.29 11.85
N VAL A 131 -13.06 -7.53 12.45
CA VAL A 131 -13.35 -6.71 13.63
C VAL A 131 -14.46 -5.70 13.35
N CYS A 132 -14.35 -4.94 12.26
CA CYS A 132 -15.35 -3.95 11.89
C CYS A 132 -16.71 -4.58 11.55
N MET A 133 -16.73 -5.74 10.87
CA MET A 133 -17.97 -6.44 10.57
C MET A 133 -18.68 -6.88 11.85
N TYR A 134 -17.95 -7.50 12.78
CA TYR A 134 -18.48 -7.92 14.07
C TYR A 134 -19.01 -6.71 14.88
N VAL A 135 -18.25 -5.62 14.96
CA VAL A 135 -18.68 -4.40 15.65
C VAL A 135 -19.96 -3.81 15.04
N VAL A 136 -20.08 -3.75 13.71
CA VAL A 136 -21.34 -3.29 13.06
C VAL A 136 -22.51 -4.19 13.44
N LEU A 137 -22.32 -5.51 13.37
CA LEU A 137 -23.39 -6.46 13.66
C LEU A 137 -23.86 -6.34 15.12
N VAL A 138 -22.94 -6.38 16.08
CA VAL A 138 -23.28 -6.42 17.51
C VAL A 138 -23.60 -5.03 18.06
N ALA A 139 -22.71 -4.05 17.86
CA ALA A 139 -22.85 -2.74 18.50
C ALA A 139 -23.88 -1.84 17.81
N VAL A 140 -24.01 -1.92 16.47
CA VAL A 140 -24.89 -1.03 15.70
C VAL A 140 -26.21 -1.71 15.35
N LEU A 141 -26.17 -2.96 14.89
CA LEU A 141 -27.36 -3.68 14.43
C LEU A 141 -28.01 -4.55 15.50
N HIS A 142 -27.36 -4.68 16.67
CA HIS A 142 -27.83 -5.49 17.80
C HIS A 142 -28.10 -6.95 17.41
N ALA A 143 -27.22 -7.51 16.56
CA ALA A 143 -27.25 -8.92 16.22
C ALA A 143 -26.98 -9.77 17.47
N ASP A 144 -27.73 -10.86 17.60
CA ASP A 144 -27.50 -11.89 18.61
C ASP A 144 -26.55 -12.94 18.00
N ILE A 145 -25.27 -12.84 18.34
CA ILE A 145 -24.21 -13.70 17.81
C ILE A 145 -23.67 -14.57 18.95
N ASP A 146 -23.69 -15.88 18.74
CA ASP A 146 -23.07 -16.83 19.66
C ASP A 146 -21.56 -16.89 19.41
N ASP A 147 -20.81 -16.22 20.29
CA ASP A 147 -19.34 -16.18 20.28
C ASP A 147 -18.68 -17.55 20.49
N SER A 148 -19.43 -18.55 20.97
CA SER A 148 -18.92 -19.91 21.13
C SER A 148 -19.00 -20.74 19.85
N SER A 149 -19.63 -20.22 18.79
CA SER A 149 -19.73 -20.89 17.51
C SER A 149 -18.36 -21.06 16.86
N SER A 150 -17.99 -22.30 16.56
CA SER A 150 -16.75 -22.64 15.84
C SER A 150 -16.67 -22.03 14.44
N HIS A 151 -17.82 -21.64 13.86
CA HIS A 151 -17.91 -21.11 12.50
C HIS A 151 -17.95 -19.58 12.43
N LEU A 152 -17.94 -18.87 13.56
CA LEU A 152 -18.10 -17.42 13.57
C LEU A 152 -17.04 -16.70 12.71
N VAL A 153 -15.76 -17.06 12.84
CA VAL A 153 -14.69 -16.46 12.04
C VAL A 153 -14.83 -16.80 10.56
N GLU A 154 -15.25 -18.02 10.23
CA GLU A 154 -15.48 -18.46 8.85
C GLU A 154 -16.65 -17.70 8.20
N ASP A 155 -17.73 -17.47 8.96
CA ASP A 155 -18.88 -16.68 8.51
C ASP A 155 -18.50 -15.20 8.35
N LEU A 156 -17.71 -14.62 9.25
CA LEU A 156 -17.14 -13.28 9.08
C LEU A 156 -16.30 -13.19 7.80
N ASP A 157 -15.44 -14.17 7.53
CA ASP A 157 -14.65 -14.22 6.29
C ASP A 157 -15.50 -14.36 5.04
N LEU A 158 -16.55 -15.18 5.08
CA LEU A 158 -17.46 -15.37 3.96
C LEU A 158 -18.16 -14.06 3.62
N MET A 159 -18.68 -13.35 4.62
CA MET A 159 -19.40 -12.10 4.38
C MET A 159 -18.50 -10.97 3.88
N THR A 160 -17.34 -10.78 4.52
CA THR A 160 -16.42 -9.69 4.18
C THR A 160 -15.85 -9.88 2.77
N ARG A 161 -15.52 -11.12 2.38
CA ARG A 161 -15.16 -11.49 1.01
C ARG A 161 -16.34 -11.33 0.05
N GLY A 162 -17.51 -11.87 0.39
CA GLY A 162 -18.70 -11.79 -0.47
C GLY A 162 -19.13 -10.35 -0.78
N ILE A 163 -19.08 -9.46 0.22
CA ILE A 163 -19.32 -8.02 0.01
C ILE A 163 -18.26 -7.42 -0.91
N THR A 164 -16.98 -7.74 -0.69
CA THR A 164 -15.88 -7.23 -1.51
C THR A 164 -16.01 -7.69 -2.97
N ASP A 165 -16.33 -8.96 -3.20
CA ASP A 165 -16.47 -9.56 -4.53
C ASP A 165 -17.67 -8.96 -5.28
N LEU A 166 -18.83 -8.88 -4.64
CA LEU A 166 -20.01 -8.23 -5.22
C LEU A 166 -19.74 -6.74 -5.51
N TRP A 167 -18.98 -6.06 -4.65
CA TRP A 167 -18.61 -4.65 -4.87
C TRP A 167 -17.71 -4.49 -6.09
N GLN A 168 -16.76 -5.41 -6.30
CA GLN A 168 -15.90 -5.43 -7.48
C GLN A 168 -16.71 -5.74 -8.74
N GLN A 169 -17.55 -6.78 -8.71
CA GLN A 169 -18.44 -7.15 -9.81
C GLN A 169 -19.42 -6.03 -10.18
N SER A 170 -19.89 -5.23 -9.21
CA SER A 170 -20.76 -4.08 -9.50
C SER A 170 -20.13 -3.06 -10.45
N LYS A 171 -18.79 -3.00 -10.53
CA LYS A 171 -18.07 -2.03 -11.37
C LYS A 171 -17.89 -2.51 -12.81
N THR A 172 -18.20 -3.77 -13.10
CA THR A 172 -18.10 -4.34 -14.45
C THR A 172 -19.47 -4.33 -15.14
N THR A 173 -19.48 -4.65 -16.42
CA THR A 173 -20.72 -4.83 -17.20
C THR A 173 -21.34 -6.22 -16.97
N ALA A 174 -20.58 -7.17 -16.43
CA ALA A 174 -21.04 -8.52 -16.15
C ALA A 174 -22.14 -8.53 -15.08
N ASN A 175 -22.96 -9.58 -15.11
CA ASN A 175 -23.96 -9.83 -14.09
C ASN A 175 -23.26 -10.30 -12.80
N PRO A 176 -23.53 -9.66 -11.65
CA PRO A 176 -23.01 -10.09 -10.36
C PRO A 176 -23.49 -11.50 -9.99
N SER A 177 -22.69 -12.24 -9.23
CA SER A 177 -23.01 -13.60 -8.81
C SER A 177 -24.20 -13.62 -7.85
N ALA A 178 -25.32 -14.18 -8.33
CA ALA A 178 -26.52 -14.40 -7.52
C ALA A 178 -26.25 -15.38 -6.36
N GLU A 179 -25.31 -16.32 -6.54
CA GLU A 179 -24.93 -17.30 -5.53
C GLU A 179 -24.26 -16.63 -4.33
N ILE A 180 -23.27 -15.75 -4.58
CA ILE A 180 -22.58 -15.02 -3.51
C ILE A 180 -23.58 -14.17 -2.70
N LEU A 181 -24.49 -13.49 -3.39
CA LEU A 181 -25.53 -12.69 -2.75
C LEU A 181 -26.51 -13.55 -1.93
N ALA A 182 -26.87 -14.73 -2.42
CA ALA A 182 -27.75 -15.66 -1.70
C ALA A 182 -27.09 -16.19 -0.42
N GLN A 183 -25.81 -16.60 -0.49
CA GLN A 183 -25.04 -17.04 0.67
C GLN A 183 -24.90 -15.94 1.72
N LEU A 184 -24.53 -14.73 1.29
CA LEU A 184 -24.43 -13.55 2.17
C LEU A 184 -25.76 -13.26 2.87
N ASN A 185 -26.86 -13.19 2.13
CA ASN A 185 -28.19 -12.92 2.70
C ASN A 185 -28.66 -14.04 3.66
N SER A 186 -28.32 -15.29 3.37
CA SER A 186 -28.64 -16.41 4.25
C SER A 186 -27.97 -16.26 5.62
N ARG A 187 -26.66 -15.94 5.65
CA ARG A 187 -25.92 -15.71 6.90
C ARG A 187 -26.42 -14.48 7.65
N LEU A 188 -26.64 -13.37 6.95
CA LEU A 188 -27.12 -12.15 7.57
C LEU A 188 -28.50 -12.31 8.20
N ARG A 189 -29.42 -13.04 7.57
CA ARG A 189 -30.74 -13.32 8.14
C ARG A 189 -30.69 -14.24 9.35
N ALA A 190 -29.67 -15.09 9.46
CA ALA A 190 -29.49 -15.92 10.64
C ALA A 190 -29.21 -15.06 11.89
N TRP A 191 -28.40 -14.00 11.75
CA TRP A 191 -28.07 -13.10 12.87
C TRP A 191 -29.03 -11.89 13.02
N LEU A 192 -29.72 -11.52 11.94
CA LEU A 192 -30.65 -10.39 11.90
C LEU A 192 -32.03 -10.82 11.38
N PRO A 193 -32.72 -11.77 12.04
CA PRO A 193 -33.95 -12.37 11.53
C PRO A 193 -35.13 -11.39 11.42
N THR A 194 -35.09 -10.28 12.18
CA THR A 194 -36.12 -9.23 12.17
C THR A 194 -35.98 -8.24 11.02
N ARG A 195 -34.90 -8.34 10.22
CA ARG A 195 -34.59 -7.43 9.12
C ARG A 195 -34.84 -8.11 7.79
N GLU A 196 -35.73 -7.55 6.98
CA GLU A 196 -36.09 -8.08 5.66
C GLU A 196 -34.87 -8.13 4.71
N ASN A 197 -34.12 -7.01 4.66
CA ASN A 197 -32.91 -6.87 3.85
C ASN A 197 -31.75 -6.26 4.66
N PRO A 198 -31.03 -7.08 5.47
CA PRO A 198 -29.99 -6.57 6.36
C PRO A 198 -28.83 -5.88 5.64
N ILE A 199 -28.56 -6.26 4.39
CA ILE A 199 -27.43 -5.76 3.60
C ILE A 199 -27.53 -4.24 3.33
N GLU A 200 -28.74 -3.68 3.34
CA GLU A 200 -28.97 -2.25 3.12
C GLU A 200 -28.36 -1.36 4.20
N LEU A 201 -28.26 -1.89 5.43
CA LEU A 201 -27.68 -1.20 6.57
C LEU A 201 -26.20 -1.56 6.74
N ILE A 202 -25.83 -2.79 6.39
CA ILE A 202 -24.45 -3.27 6.52
C ILE A 202 -23.54 -2.55 5.53
N ILE A 203 -23.88 -2.48 4.25
CA ILE A 203 -23.02 -1.83 3.24
C ILE A 203 -22.59 -0.41 3.66
N PRO A 204 -23.51 0.52 4.01
CA PRO A 204 -23.11 1.87 4.41
C PRO A 204 -22.43 1.97 5.78
N ALA A 205 -22.63 1.01 6.69
CA ALA A 205 -22.00 1.02 8.01
C ALA A 205 -20.60 0.38 8.01
N TYR A 206 -20.44 -0.72 7.28
CA TYR A 206 -19.24 -1.53 7.27
C TYR A 206 -18.21 -1.08 6.23
N GLU A 207 -18.61 -0.94 4.95
CA GLU A 207 -17.65 -0.85 3.82
C GLU A 207 -16.72 0.35 3.94
N THR A 208 -17.27 1.50 4.34
CA THR A 208 -16.48 2.72 4.50
C THR A 208 -15.70 2.72 5.81
N MET A 209 -16.27 2.16 6.88
CA MET A 209 -15.67 2.17 8.22
C MET A 209 -14.39 1.33 8.26
N TRP A 210 -14.41 0.09 7.76
CA TRP A 210 -13.23 -0.79 7.87
C TRP A 210 -12.01 -0.22 7.15
N ARG A 211 -12.20 0.51 6.05
CA ARG A 211 -11.11 1.18 5.34
C ARG A 211 -10.49 2.30 6.15
N VAL A 212 -11.32 3.11 6.82
CA VAL A 212 -10.85 4.20 7.69
C VAL A 212 -10.08 3.63 8.87
N VAL A 213 -10.64 2.60 9.53
CA VAL A 213 -9.98 1.92 10.65
C VAL A 213 -8.66 1.29 10.22
N ALA A 214 -8.61 0.59 9.08
CA ALA A 214 -7.38 -0.05 8.60
C ALA A 214 -6.26 0.97 8.35
N ILE A 215 -6.60 2.12 7.74
CA ILE A 215 -5.66 3.19 7.48
C ILE A 215 -5.22 3.86 8.79
N ALA A 216 -6.15 4.11 9.71
CA ALA A 216 -5.83 4.66 11.03
C ALA A 216 -4.85 3.75 11.78
N VAL A 217 -5.14 2.45 11.87
CA VAL A 217 -4.26 1.46 12.52
C VAL A 217 -2.87 1.46 11.88
N ALA A 218 -2.80 1.49 10.55
CA ALA A 218 -1.51 1.52 9.84
C ALA A 218 -0.69 2.79 10.15
N LEU A 219 -1.33 3.96 10.24
CA LEU A 219 -0.65 5.23 10.52
C LEU A 219 -0.25 5.37 12.00
N ILE A 220 -1.12 4.93 12.92
CA ILE A 220 -0.88 4.95 14.37
C ILE A 220 0.21 3.95 14.77
N GLY A 221 0.37 2.87 14.01
CA GLY A 221 1.39 1.85 14.23
C GLY A 221 2.81 2.43 14.30
N GLU A 222 3.10 3.50 13.58
CA GLU A 222 4.42 4.15 13.53
C GLU A 222 4.51 5.43 14.38
N ASP A 223 3.37 6.02 14.78
CA ASP A 223 3.30 7.27 15.55
C ASP A 223 3.03 7.00 17.05
N LYS A 224 4.08 7.17 17.87
CA LYS A 224 4.02 7.00 19.32
C LYS A 224 3.00 7.94 19.98
N HIS A 225 2.88 9.17 19.50
CA HIS A 225 1.96 10.17 20.07
C HIS A 225 0.51 9.82 19.77
N ALA A 226 0.24 9.39 18.53
CA ALA A 226 -1.08 8.90 18.16
C ALA A 226 -1.47 7.66 18.98
N ARG A 227 -0.53 6.73 19.20
CA ARG A 227 -0.78 5.54 20.01
C ARG A 227 -1.14 5.88 21.46
N THR A 228 -0.38 6.77 22.09
CA THR A 228 -0.67 7.23 23.46
C THR A 228 -2.06 7.87 23.55
N ALA A 229 -2.45 8.70 22.58
CA ALA A 229 -3.79 9.30 22.56
C ALA A 229 -4.90 8.24 22.52
N PHE A 230 -4.76 7.20 21.69
CA PHE A 230 -5.71 6.08 21.63
C PHE A 230 -5.71 5.24 22.92
N GLU A 231 -4.55 5.01 23.54
CA GLU A 231 -4.45 4.26 24.80
C GLU A 231 -5.14 4.98 25.97
N GLU A 232 -4.91 6.29 26.12
CA GLU A 232 -5.58 7.11 27.13
C GLU A 232 -7.09 7.16 26.89
N TYR A 233 -7.46 7.27 25.62
CA TYR A 233 -8.83 7.28 25.18
C TYR A 233 -9.57 5.97 25.50
N LEU A 234 -8.96 4.80 25.25
CA LEU A 234 -9.52 3.50 25.60
C LEU A 234 -9.67 3.29 27.11
N GLN A 235 -8.87 3.95 27.94
CA GLN A 235 -9.01 3.88 29.41
C GLN A 235 -10.23 4.65 29.92
N ASN A 236 -10.63 5.71 29.23
CA ASN A 236 -11.77 6.53 29.60
C ASN A 236 -12.50 7.03 28.33
N PRO A 237 -13.30 6.17 27.66
CA PRO A 237 -13.85 6.41 26.33
C PRO A 237 -14.97 7.47 26.31
N THR A 238 -14.55 8.71 26.61
CA THR A 238 -15.40 9.88 26.80
C THR A 238 -15.18 10.93 25.69
N GLN A 239 -16.12 11.83 25.45
CA GLN A 239 -16.09 12.82 24.38
C GLN A 239 -15.14 13.94 24.74
N PRO A 240 -15.07 14.40 26.01
CA PRO A 240 -13.94 15.17 26.46
C PRO A 240 -12.63 14.49 26.08
N GLN A 241 -12.43 13.21 26.45
CA GLN A 241 -11.17 12.50 26.14
C GLN A 241 -10.91 12.35 24.64
N PHE A 242 -11.94 12.08 23.83
CA PHE A 242 -11.83 11.93 22.38
C PHE A 242 -11.37 13.21 21.69
N THR A 243 -11.83 14.36 22.19
CA THR A 243 -11.54 15.69 21.63
C THR A 243 -10.33 16.37 22.30
N GLN A 244 -9.84 15.81 23.41
CA GLN A 244 -8.79 16.41 24.22
C GLN A 244 -7.42 16.39 23.55
N PHE A 245 -6.81 17.56 23.46
CA PHE A 245 -5.40 17.72 23.10
C PHE A 245 -4.55 17.83 24.37
N TYR A 246 -3.35 17.26 24.36
CA TYR A 246 -2.39 17.37 25.47
C TYR A 246 -1.13 18.10 25.01
N GLY A 247 -1.19 19.43 25.01
CA GLY A 247 -0.11 20.28 24.52
C GLY A 247 0.19 20.03 23.04
N VAL A 248 1.28 19.32 22.77
CA VAL A 248 1.72 18.96 21.40
C VAL A 248 1.14 17.64 20.90
N LEU A 249 0.44 16.87 21.75
CA LEU A 249 -0.18 15.60 21.38
C LEU A 249 -1.54 15.83 20.71
N PRO A 250 -1.80 15.20 19.56
CA PRO A 250 -3.09 15.29 18.90
C PRO A 250 -4.17 14.56 19.71
N SER A 251 -5.41 15.06 19.65
CA SER A 251 -6.56 14.29 20.11
C SER A 251 -6.86 13.12 19.18
N VAL A 252 -7.57 12.12 19.69
CA VAL A 252 -8.05 11.01 18.87
C VAL A 252 -8.94 11.50 17.74
N GLN A 253 -9.83 12.45 18.01
CA GLN A 253 -10.65 13.09 16.98
C GLN A 253 -9.78 13.71 15.87
N ALA A 254 -8.71 14.42 16.24
CA ALA A 254 -7.83 15.07 15.28
C ALA A 254 -7.12 14.07 14.37
N ILE A 255 -6.71 12.93 14.94
CA ILE A 255 -6.12 11.80 14.19
C ILE A 255 -7.13 11.26 13.18
N VAL A 256 -8.35 10.94 13.60
CA VAL A 256 -9.39 10.38 12.73
C VAL A 256 -9.79 11.37 11.63
N LEU A 257 -9.95 12.65 11.97
CA LEU A 257 -10.26 13.69 11.00
C LEU A 257 -9.15 13.82 9.96
N GLU A 258 -7.88 13.72 10.35
CA GLU A 258 -6.77 13.74 9.40
C GLU A 258 -6.74 12.50 8.51
N VAL A 259 -7.05 11.32 9.05
CA VAL A 259 -7.24 10.09 8.25
C VAL A 259 -8.36 10.28 7.22
N LEU A 260 -9.53 10.78 7.63
CA LEU A 260 -10.68 11.03 6.76
C LEU A 260 -10.39 12.13 5.72
N ARG A 261 -9.55 13.12 6.06
CA ARG A 261 -9.14 14.18 5.14
C ARG A 261 -8.23 13.64 4.06
N LEU A 262 -7.18 12.91 4.46
CA LEU A 262 -6.20 12.35 3.53
C LEU A 262 -6.76 11.17 2.76
N TYR A 263 -7.54 10.31 3.40
CA TYR A 263 -8.00 9.05 2.84
C TYR A 263 -9.53 8.93 2.98
N PRO A 264 -10.31 9.83 2.33
CA PRO A 264 -11.76 9.77 2.43
C PRO A 264 -12.26 8.42 1.90
N PRO A 265 -13.10 7.69 2.66
CA PRO A 265 -13.58 6.38 2.25
C PRO A 265 -14.40 6.48 0.96
N THR A 266 -15.15 7.57 0.79
CA THR A 266 -15.78 7.94 -0.47
C THR A 266 -14.95 8.99 -1.20
N ARG A 267 -14.02 8.53 -2.05
CA ARG A 267 -13.16 9.43 -2.85
C ARG A 267 -13.94 10.28 -3.83
N ARG A 268 -15.05 9.77 -4.36
CA ARG A 268 -15.87 10.45 -5.37
C ARG A 268 -17.36 10.24 -5.15
N ILE A 269 -18.12 11.32 -5.23
CA ILE A 269 -19.59 11.28 -5.15
C ILE A 269 -20.15 11.64 -6.52
N SER A 270 -20.84 10.69 -7.17
CA SER A 270 -21.37 10.87 -8.52
C SER A 270 -22.86 11.23 -8.52
N ARG A 271 -23.27 12.01 -9.52
CA ARG A 271 -24.66 12.36 -9.85
C ARG A 271 -24.84 12.26 -11.36
N VAL A 272 -25.97 11.74 -11.81
CA VAL A 272 -26.37 11.82 -13.22
C VAL A 272 -27.12 13.13 -13.42
N VAL A 273 -26.67 13.95 -14.38
CA VAL A 273 -27.28 15.25 -14.68
C VAL A 273 -27.72 15.25 -16.14
N THR A 274 -28.94 15.70 -16.39
CA THR A 274 -29.46 15.90 -17.74
C THR A 274 -28.92 17.22 -18.30
N ARG A 275 -28.25 17.17 -19.46
CA ARG A 275 -27.73 18.35 -20.17
C ARG A 275 -28.31 18.43 -21.57
N SER A 276 -28.59 19.64 -22.03
CA SER A 276 -28.95 19.89 -23.43
C SER A 276 -27.71 19.83 -24.31
N ARG A 277 -27.80 19.15 -25.46
CA ARG A 277 -26.77 19.17 -26.51
C ARG A 277 -26.62 20.56 -27.15
N LEU A 278 -27.67 21.39 -27.07
CA LEU A 278 -27.68 22.77 -27.53
C LEU A 278 -28.00 23.68 -26.33
N PRO A 279 -26.98 24.28 -25.67
CA PRO A 279 -27.15 25.05 -24.44
C PRO A 279 -28.07 26.28 -24.59
N SER A 280 -28.17 26.82 -25.81
CA SER A 280 -28.97 28.01 -26.15
C SER A 280 -30.45 27.72 -26.35
N LEU A 281 -30.87 26.45 -26.45
CA LEU A 281 -32.26 26.07 -26.63
C LEU A 281 -32.99 25.93 -25.28
N PRO A 282 -34.21 26.50 -25.14
CA PRO A 282 -35.05 26.27 -23.98
C PRO A 282 -35.23 24.77 -23.67
N THR A 283 -35.20 24.41 -22.39
CA THR A 283 -35.27 23.02 -21.92
C THR A 283 -36.50 22.27 -22.44
N SER A 284 -37.63 22.96 -22.59
CA SER A 284 -38.87 22.41 -23.16
C SER A 284 -38.68 21.93 -24.60
N ILE A 285 -37.98 22.71 -25.42
CA ILE A 285 -37.70 22.40 -26.83
C ILE A 285 -36.64 21.30 -26.92
N ALA A 286 -35.57 21.38 -26.12
CA ALA A 286 -34.55 20.33 -26.07
C ALA A 286 -35.15 18.97 -25.65
N ARG A 287 -36.12 18.96 -24.73
CA ARG A 287 -36.85 17.76 -24.32
C ARG A 287 -37.75 17.22 -25.44
N LEU A 288 -38.51 18.08 -26.11
CA LEU A 288 -39.40 17.69 -27.22
C LEU A 288 -38.64 16.94 -28.31
N PHE A 289 -37.41 17.37 -28.57
CA PHE A 289 -36.59 16.83 -29.65
C PHE A 289 -35.53 15.82 -29.20
N ARG A 290 -35.60 15.32 -27.96
CA ARG A 290 -34.63 14.36 -27.40
C ARG A 290 -33.17 14.81 -27.53
N LEU A 291 -32.95 16.13 -27.51
CA LEU A 291 -31.61 16.74 -27.56
C LEU A 291 -30.95 16.76 -26.18
N GLN A 292 -31.47 16.00 -25.22
CA GLN A 292 -30.91 15.87 -23.89
C GLN A 292 -30.05 14.60 -23.81
N HIS A 293 -28.90 14.70 -23.17
CA HIS A 293 -28.11 13.53 -22.81
C HIS A 293 -27.86 13.51 -21.30
N GLU A 294 -27.69 12.31 -20.76
CA GLU A 294 -27.29 12.10 -19.38
C GLU A 294 -25.76 12.11 -19.27
N THR A 295 -25.25 12.91 -18.36
CA THR A 295 -23.84 13.01 -18.06
C THR A 295 -23.61 12.64 -16.61
N THR A 296 -22.64 11.76 -16.33
CA THR A 296 -22.25 11.49 -14.96
C THR A 296 -21.23 12.55 -14.51
N VAL A 297 -21.62 13.36 -13.53
CA VAL A 297 -20.74 14.35 -12.91
C VAL A 297 -20.32 13.83 -11.53
N SER A 298 -19.03 13.78 -11.27
CA SER A 298 -18.45 13.26 -10.03
C SER A 298 -17.73 14.38 -9.28
N ALA A 299 -18.12 14.64 -8.03
CA ALA A 299 -17.34 15.43 -7.09
C ALA A 299 -16.13 14.61 -6.63
N ASP A 300 -14.90 15.09 -6.88
CA ASP A 300 -13.67 14.45 -6.43
C ASP A 300 -13.28 14.96 -5.03
N ILE A 301 -13.80 14.27 -4.01
CA ILE A 301 -13.65 14.62 -2.59
C ILE A 301 -12.17 14.55 -2.19
N GLU A 302 -11.46 13.52 -2.64
CA GLU A 302 -10.04 13.34 -2.36
C GLU A 302 -9.22 14.52 -2.89
N ALA A 303 -9.48 14.97 -4.13
CA ALA A 303 -8.80 16.13 -4.70
C ALA A 303 -9.07 17.43 -3.92
N VAL A 304 -10.32 17.67 -3.51
CA VAL A 304 -10.69 18.88 -2.75
C VAL A 304 -10.03 18.89 -1.37
N GLN A 305 -10.06 17.77 -0.64
CA GLN A 305 -9.50 17.65 0.71
C GLN A 305 -7.98 17.63 0.76
N ARG A 306 -7.33 17.39 -0.38
CA ARG A 306 -5.87 17.45 -0.54
C ARG A 306 -5.40 18.70 -1.30
N GLY A 307 -6.32 19.64 -1.56
CA GLY A 307 -6.01 20.89 -2.25
C GLY A 307 -5.15 21.84 -1.41
N SER A 308 -4.67 22.90 -2.07
CA SER A 308 -3.73 23.88 -1.51
C SER A 308 -4.23 24.65 -0.27
N VAL A 309 -5.54 24.61 0.03
CA VAL A 309 -6.09 25.24 1.25
C VAL A 309 -5.48 24.67 2.54
N TRP A 310 -5.00 23.43 2.49
CA TRP A 310 -4.37 22.76 3.63
C TRP A 310 -2.88 23.08 3.76
N GLY A 311 -2.37 24.00 2.95
CA GLY A 311 -0.96 24.44 2.98
C GLY A 311 -0.03 23.54 2.16
N PRO A 312 1.29 23.80 2.21
CA PRO A 312 2.28 23.04 1.45
C PRO A 312 2.36 21.56 1.87
N THR A 313 2.04 21.27 3.14
CA THR A 313 2.02 19.90 3.70
C THR A 313 0.67 19.20 3.51
N ALA A 314 -0.19 19.65 2.58
CA ALA A 314 -1.54 19.09 2.38
C ALA A 314 -1.58 17.58 2.08
N GLN A 315 -0.50 17.00 1.58
CA GLN A 315 -0.39 15.57 1.25
C GLN A 315 0.18 14.74 2.41
N GLU A 316 0.67 15.39 3.46
CA GLU A 316 1.31 14.76 4.62
C GLU A 316 0.29 14.55 5.74
N PHE A 317 0.48 13.48 6.50
CA PHE A 317 -0.30 13.19 7.69
C PHE A 317 0.17 14.07 8.85
N ASP A 318 -0.69 14.99 9.28
CA ASP A 318 -0.46 15.88 10.42
C ASP A 318 -1.77 16.02 11.21
N ALA A 319 -1.96 15.16 12.21
CA ALA A 319 -3.17 15.19 13.04
C ALA A 319 -3.33 16.55 13.76
N MET A 320 -2.23 17.19 14.13
CA MET A 320 -2.25 18.49 14.79
C MET A 320 -2.76 19.61 13.87
N ARG A 321 -2.92 19.37 12.56
CA ARG A 321 -3.59 20.29 11.62
C ARG A 321 -5.02 20.60 12.04
N HIS A 322 -5.69 19.66 12.70
CA HIS A 322 -7.06 19.83 13.21
C HIS A 322 -7.12 20.50 14.59
N HIS A 323 -5.98 20.88 15.17
CA HIS A 323 -5.96 21.65 16.42
C HIS A 323 -6.70 23.00 16.24
N PRO A 324 -7.54 23.44 17.19
CA PRO A 324 -8.32 24.69 17.06
C PRO A 324 -7.48 25.93 16.74
N ALA A 325 -6.25 26.00 17.27
CA ALA A 325 -5.32 27.09 16.99
C ALA A 325 -4.63 27.03 15.60
N ARG A 326 -4.72 25.90 14.88
CA ARG A 326 -4.07 25.68 13.57
C ARG A 326 -5.09 25.59 12.42
N CYS A 327 -6.30 25.11 12.70
CA CYS A 327 -7.32 24.81 11.68
C CYS A 327 -8.23 26.01 11.39
N THR A 328 -8.11 26.57 10.18
CA THR A 328 -8.94 27.71 9.73
C THR A 328 -10.40 27.29 9.44
N ASP A 329 -11.34 28.24 9.47
CA ASP A 329 -12.74 27.98 9.08
C ASP A 329 -12.86 27.44 7.65
N VAL A 330 -12.05 27.96 6.73
CA VAL A 330 -12.04 27.52 5.33
C VAL A 330 -11.59 26.06 5.21
N GLN A 331 -10.58 25.65 5.97
CA GLN A 331 -10.13 24.25 6.04
C GLN A 331 -11.23 23.35 6.62
N ARG A 332 -11.88 23.76 7.71
CA ARG A 332 -13.02 23.03 8.28
C ARG A 332 -14.16 22.87 7.27
N ALA A 333 -14.49 23.91 6.51
CA ALA A 333 -15.51 23.87 5.47
C ALA A 333 -15.15 22.95 4.29
N LYS A 334 -13.87 22.62 4.09
CA LYS A 334 -13.41 21.68 3.05
C LYS A 334 -13.45 20.21 3.49
N MET A 335 -13.86 19.92 4.73
CA MET A 335 -14.00 18.54 5.21
C MET A 335 -15.28 17.91 4.63
N LEU A 336 -15.11 17.17 3.54
CA LEU A 336 -16.19 16.60 2.72
C LEU A 336 -16.22 15.07 2.74
N ALA A 337 -15.48 14.43 3.64
CA ALA A 337 -15.40 12.96 3.78
C ALA A 337 -16.78 12.33 4.02
N PHE A 338 -17.71 13.11 4.57
CA PHE A 338 -19.10 12.74 4.84
C PHE A 338 -20.11 13.31 3.81
N GLY A 339 -19.63 13.84 2.68
CA GLY A 339 -20.44 14.54 1.69
C GLY A 339 -20.93 15.92 2.18
N ALA A 340 -21.91 16.48 1.47
CA ALA A 340 -22.49 17.79 1.79
C ALA A 340 -24.00 17.83 1.50
N GLY A 341 -24.67 18.80 2.11
CA GLY A 341 -26.09 19.10 1.88
C GLY A 341 -27.08 18.06 2.44
N ARG A 342 -28.29 18.05 1.88
CA ARG A 342 -29.42 17.22 2.37
C ARG A 342 -29.21 15.72 2.22
N LEU A 343 -28.25 15.30 1.38
CA LEU A 343 -27.89 13.90 1.16
C LEU A 343 -26.52 13.55 1.78
N GLY A 344 -26.01 14.37 2.70
CA GLY A 344 -24.80 14.08 3.47
C GLY A 344 -24.98 12.86 4.37
N CYS A 345 -23.87 12.29 4.85
CA CYS A 345 -23.89 11.12 5.71
C CYS A 345 -24.66 11.38 7.00
N VAL A 346 -25.61 10.48 7.31
CA VAL A 346 -26.40 10.51 8.56
C VAL A 346 -25.49 10.32 9.78
N ALA A 347 -24.45 9.49 9.64
CA ALA A 347 -23.51 9.18 10.70
C ALA A 347 -22.36 10.19 10.85
N LYS A 348 -22.35 11.35 10.18
CA LYS A 348 -21.19 12.27 10.18
C LYS A 348 -20.69 12.71 11.56
N ASN A 349 -21.57 12.78 12.56
CA ASN A 349 -21.23 13.17 13.92
C ASN A 349 -20.95 11.96 14.84
N TRP A 350 -21.36 10.77 14.42
CA TRP A 350 -21.22 9.53 15.18
C TRP A 350 -20.01 8.72 14.70
N ALA A 351 -19.76 8.68 13.39
CA ALA A 351 -18.74 7.86 12.76
C ALA A 351 -17.30 8.21 13.18
N PRO A 352 -16.83 9.48 13.23
CA PRO A 352 -15.46 9.76 13.67
C PRO A 352 -15.17 9.22 15.07
N GLN A 353 -16.23 9.26 15.88
CA GLN A 353 -16.28 8.77 17.22
C GLN A 353 -16.29 7.22 17.13
N ALA A 354 -17.29 6.55 16.57
CA ALA A 354 -17.34 5.08 16.44
C ALA A 354 -16.17 4.40 15.72
N ASP A 355 -15.52 5.07 14.78
CA ASP A 355 -14.26 4.64 14.16
C ASP A 355 -13.12 4.51 15.20
N VAL A 356 -13.33 5.03 16.42
CA VAL A 356 -12.49 4.88 17.61
C VAL A 356 -13.26 4.54 18.91
N GLY A 357 -14.58 4.40 18.88
CA GLY A 357 -15.53 4.18 20.01
C GLY A 357 -15.53 5.12 21.27
N PRO A 358 -16.14 6.34 21.28
CA PRO A 358 -16.42 7.33 22.41
C PRO A 358 -17.80 7.93 22.71
N GLU A 359 -18.13 8.33 23.98
CA GLU A 359 -19.27 9.02 24.73
C GLU A 359 -20.60 9.69 24.17
N THR A 360 -21.68 10.00 24.95
CA THR A 360 -21.85 11.16 25.92
C THR A 360 -23.13 11.20 26.82
N SER A 361 -22.94 11.63 28.10
CA SER A 361 -23.67 12.62 28.97
C SER A 361 -25.18 12.56 29.38
N ARG A 362 -25.45 12.35 30.70
CA ARG A 362 -26.15 13.21 31.72
C ARG A 362 -26.72 12.35 32.87
N LEU A 363 -26.14 12.43 34.09
CA LEU A 363 -26.79 12.47 35.43
C LEU A 363 -25.81 12.07 36.56
N HIS A 364 -25.80 12.93 37.60
CA HIS A 364 -25.33 12.85 39.00
C HIS A 364 -24.07 12.06 39.46
N PRO A 365 -23.33 12.62 40.46
CA PRO A 365 -22.16 11.99 41.04
C PRO A 365 -22.57 10.96 42.11
N GLY A 366 -22.25 9.69 41.90
CA GLY A 366 -22.48 8.70 42.94
C GLY A 366 -21.99 7.30 42.59
N SER A 367 -20.95 6.88 43.32
CA SER A 367 -20.43 5.51 43.40
C SER A 367 -19.69 5.00 42.16
N ARG A 368 -18.81 4.00 42.22
CA ARG A 368 -17.84 3.45 43.19
C ARG A 368 -16.98 2.53 42.30
N ARG A 369 -15.70 2.33 42.66
CA ARG A 369 -14.75 1.49 41.91
C ARG A 369 -15.35 0.12 41.56
N CYS A 370 -15.21 -0.29 40.29
CA CYS A 370 -15.27 -1.70 39.90
C CYS A 370 -13.87 -2.23 39.57
N PRO A 371 -13.52 -3.46 39.98
CA PRO A 371 -12.19 -4.04 39.86
C PRO A 371 -12.06 -4.89 38.59
N GLY A 372 -10.86 -4.90 37.99
CA GLY A 372 -10.44 -5.97 37.07
C GLY A 372 -10.19 -5.55 35.63
N VAL A 373 -9.19 -4.70 35.39
CA VAL A 373 -8.65 -4.47 34.03
C VAL A 373 -7.54 -5.49 33.77
N GLN A 374 -7.88 -6.63 33.17
CA GLN A 374 -6.92 -7.58 32.58
C GLN A 374 -6.82 -7.38 31.06
N LEU A 375 -6.40 -6.19 30.63
CA LEU A 375 -5.77 -5.98 29.31
C LEU A 375 -4.43 -5.23 29.42
N VAL A 376 -4.11 -4.72 30.62
CA VAL A 376 -2.88 -3.97 30.91
C VAL A 376 -1.65 -4.89 31.08
N ARG A 377 -1.79 -6.22 31.05
CA ARG A 377 -0.65 -7.15 31.22
C ARG A 377 0.04 -7.61 29.93
N ALA A 378 -0.58 -7.45 28.75
CA ALA A 378 0.07 -7.85 27.49
C ALA A 378 1.06 -6.81 26.96
N TYR A 379 0.96 -5.54 27.36
CA TYR A 379 1.85 -4.46 26.91
C TYR A 379 2.63 -3.75 28.03
N ARG A 380 2.37 -4.06 29.32
CA ARG A 380 3.05 -3.44 30.48
C ARG A 380 4.00 -4.39 31.21
N MET A 381 4.90 -5.05 30.49
CA MET A 381 6.10 -5.69 31.06
C MET A 381 7.39 -5.20 30.40
N VAL A 382 7.57 -3.88 30.33
CA VAL A 382 8.89 -3.25 30.22
C VAL A 382 8.91 -2.02 31.13
N GLY A 383 9.66 -2.08 32.24
CA GLY A 383 10.07 -0.90 33.00
C GLY A 383 9.68 -0.81 34.48
N LYS A 384 10.63 -1.23 35.34
CA LYS A 384 10.94 -0.81 36.72
C LYS A 384 10.27 -1.46 37.96
N ASP A 385 11.17 -2.17 38.65
CA ASP A 385 11.45 -2.31 40.09
C ASP A 385 10.56 -3.15 41.03
N ARG A 386 11.18 -4.19 41.61
CA ARG A 386 11.08 -4.47 43.05
C ARG A 386 12.42 -4.91 43.66
N LYS A 387 12.81 -4.17 44.70
CA LYS A 387 13.78 -4.58 45.73
C LYS A 387 13.27 -5.82 46.50
N ALA A 388 14.24 -6.53 47.07
CA ALA A 388 14.19 -7.80 47.78
C ALA A 388 13.17 -7.93 48.93
N GLN A 389 12.65 -9.15 49.15
CA GLN A 389 12.83 -9.97 50.38
C GLN A 389 12.06 -11.32 50.31
N SER A 390 12.83 -12.41 50.52
CA SER A 390 12.62 -13.72 51.20
C SER A 390 11.24 -14.43 51.37
N PRO A 391 11.24 -15.77 51.59
CA PRO A 391 10.17 -16.68 51.18
C PRO A 391 9.17 -17.06 52.29
N GLY A 392 7.94 -17.33 51.90
CA GLY A 392 6.90 -17.92 52.74
C GLY A 392 5.92 -18.75 51.90
N SER A 393 5.66 -19.96 52.36
CA SER A 393 4.92 -21.05 51.72
C SER A 393 3.46 -20.72 51.39
N GLY A 394 2.93 -21.38 50.34
CA GLY A 394 1.49 -21.38 50.07
C GLY A 394 1.14 -21.83 48.66
N SER A 395 0.71 -23.08 48.54
CA SER A 395 0.24 -23.76 47.33
C SER A 395 -0.80 -22.96 46.55
N ARG A 396 -0.61 -22.79 45.23
CA ARG A 396 -1.70 -22.44 44.29
C ARG A 396 -1.43 -22.92 42.87
N VAL A 397 -2.45 -23.62 42.36
CA VAL A 397 -2.81 -24.02 40.99
C VAL A 397 -2.02 -23.33 39.86
N ARG A 398 -1.38 -24.15 39.00
CA ARG A 398 -0.72 -23.72 37.76
C ARG A 398 -1.78 -23.35 36.71
N PHE A 399 -1.68 -22.15 36.15
CA PHE A 399 -2.27 -21.78 34.86
C PHE A 399 -1.15 -21.66 33.81
N PRO A 400 -1.40 -21.98 32.53
CA PRO A 400 -0.39 -21.93 31.47
C PRO A 400 0.02 -20.48 31.15
N THR A 401 1.30 -20.31 30.86
CA THR A 401 2.01 -19.05 30.57
C THR A 401 1.63 -18.43 29.22
N GLN A 402 1.39 -17.11 29.20
CA GLN A 402 1.03 -16.29 28.03
C GLN A 402 2.20 -16.04 27.08
N ASN A 403 1.94 -16.14 25.76
CA ASN A 403 2.92 -15.97 24.67
C ASN A 403 2.87 -14.56 24.04
N GLN A 404 4.02 -14.13 23.51
CA GLN A 404 4.26 -12.87 22.80
C GLN A 404 3.76 -12.89 21.34
N TRP A 405 3.38 -11.72 20.80
CA TRP A 405 2.91 -11.51 19.42
C TRP A 405 3.66 -10.34 18.77
N THR A 406 3.91 -10.41 17.46
CA THR A 406 4.51 -9.30 16.68
C THR A 406 3.75 -9.11 15.38
N LEU A 407 3.21 -7.90 15.14
CA LEU A 407 2.74 -7.50 13.82
C LEU A 407 3.95 -7.29 12.91
N ARG A 408 3.99 -7.96 11.75
CA ARG A 408 5.01 -7.71 10.71
C ARG A 408 4.39 -6.96 9.54
N TYR A 409 4.97 -5.81 9.21
CA TYR A 409 4.73 -5.08 7.98
C TYR A 409 5.52 -5.72 6.83
N THR A 410 4.91 -5.85 5.65
CA THR A 410 5.63 -6.16 4.41
C THR A 410 6.25 -4.87 3.85
N LYS A 411 7.59 -4.82 3.79
CA LYS A 411 8.40 -3.68 3.31
C LYS A 411 8.08 -3.27 1.85
N SER A 412 7.44 -4.15 1.08
CA SER A 412 6.98 -3.93 -0.31
C SER A 412 5.92 -2.83 -0.43
N ASP A 413 4.99 -2.72 0.51
CA ASP A 413 3.91 -1.72 0.47
C ASP A 413 4.37 -0.30 0.86
N ILE A 414 5.47 -0.25 1.61
CA ILE A 414 6.12 0.95 2.15
C ILE A 414 7.12 1.54 1.14
N ASN A 415 7.83 0.71 0.37
CA ASN A 415 8.75 1.19 -0.66
C ASN A 415 8.02 1.88 -1.83
N LEU A 416 6.80 1.45 -2.15
CA LEU A 416 5.96 2.13 -3.14
C LEU A 416 5.60 3.58 -2.73
N LEU A 417 5.53 3.87 -1.42
CA LEU A 417 5.33 5.23 -0.89
C LEU A 417 6.54 6.13 -1.03
N ARG A 418 7.75 5.56 -1.03
CA ARG A 418 9.00 6.33 -1.08
C ARG A 418 9.37 6.80 -2.50
N VAL A 419 8.90 6.09 -3.53
CA VAL A 419 9.16 6.43 -4.95
C VAL A 419 8.12 7.43 -5.50
N LEU A 420 6.94 7.50 -4.89
CA LEU A 420 5.82 8.37 -5.29
C LEU A 420 6.14 9.88 -5.38
N PRO A 421 6.95 10.49 -4.48
CA PRO A 421 7.32 11.90 -4.60
C PRO A 421 8.19 12.20 -5.83
N THR A 422 9.07 11.27 -6.22
CA THR A 422 9.94 11.38 -7.40
C THR A 422 9.14 11.24 -8.69
N LEU A 423 8.19 10.28 -8.73
CA LEU A 423 7.27 10.09 -9.87
C LEU A 423 6.34 11.32 -10.06
N LYS A 424 5.92 11.95 -8.97
CA LYS A 424 5.07 13.16 -9.01
C LYS A 424 5.82 14.44 -9.39
N LYS A 425 7.09 14.60 -8.99
CA LYS A 425 7.93 15.72 -9.45
C LYS A 425 8.16 15.70 -10.98
N LEU A 426 8.03 14.53 -11.60
CA LEU A 426 8.17 14.32 -13.05
C LEU A 426 6.83 14.38 -13.81
N GLY A 427 5.73 14.81 -13.15
CA GLY A 427 4.41 14.96 -13.79
C GLY A 427 3.67 13.64 -14.09
N LEU A 428 4.23 12.49 -13.72
CA LEU A 428 3.61 11.19 -13.95
C LEU A 428 2.62 10.84 -12.82
N ARG A 429 1.39 10.47 -13.21
CA ARG A 429 0.34 10.01 -12.28
C ARG A 429 0.44 8.50 -12.12
N THR A 430 0.77 8.02 -10.93
CA THR A 430 0.68 6.60 -10.57
C THR A 430 -0.47 6.34 -9.58
N TYR A 431 -1.20 5.24 -9.79
CA TYR A 431 -2.30 4.77 -8.95
C TYR A 431 -1.85 3.55 -8.14
N ARG A 432 -2.25 3.49 -6.87
CA ARG A 432 -1.63 2.63 -5.82
C ARG A 432 -2.23 1.23 -5.68
N ASN A 433 -3.13 0.81 -6.57
CA ASN A 433 -3.64 -0.56 -6.64
C ASN A 433 -3.23 -1.07 -8.02
N GLY A 434 -2.58 -2.24 -8.13
CA GLY A 434 -1.99 -2.81 -9.35
C GLY A 434 -2.91 -3.13 -10.53
N TYR A 435 -3.85 -2.22 -10.84
CA TYR A 435 -4.67 -2.18 -12.05
C TYR A 435 -4.88 -0.71 -12.44
N MET A 436 -4.35 -0.36 -13.61
CA MET A 436 -4.61 0.91 -14.28
C MET A 436 -5.95 0.79 -15.04
N PRO A 437 -7.00 1.58 -14.73
CA PRO A 437 -8.19 1.59 -15.56
C PRO A 437 -7.92 2.37 -16.86
N LEU A 438 -8.40 1.81 -17.97
CA LEU A 438 -8.44 2.30 -19.36
C LEU A 438 -8.18 3.81 -19.52
N LEU A 439 -7.05 4.17 -20.14
CA LEU A 439 -6.96 5.39 -20.93
C LEU A 439 -7.59 5.07 -22.29
N PRO A 440 -8.66 5.77 -22.72
CA PRO A 440 -9.31 5.51 -24.00
C PRO A 440 -8.49 5.98 -25.21
N ASN A 441 -7.19 6.26 -25.03
CA ASN A 441 -6.29 6.66 -26.09
C ASN A 441 -4.84 6.36 -25.68
N VAL A 442 -4.34 5.18 -26.05
CA VAL A 442 -2.91 4.85 -26.02
C VAL A 442 -2.11 5.88 -26.85
N GLU A 443 -2.74 6.47 -27.87
CA GLU A 443 -2.19 7.55 -28.69
C GLU A 443 -1.83 8.82 -27.90
N ALA A 444 -2.57 9.15 -26.84
CA ALA A 444 -2.31 10.34 -26.02
C ALA A 444 -1.15 10.13 -25.04
N VAL A 445 -0.91 8.89 -24.60
CA VAL A 445 0.24 8.54 -23.75
C VAL A 445 1.52 8.51 -24.56
N LEU A 446 1.51 7.84 -25.72
CA LEU A 446 2.69 7.75 -26.60
C LEU A 446 3.01 9.09 -27.28
N GLY A 447 2.01 9.91 -27.60
CA GLY A 447 2.21 11.26 -28.15
C GLY A 447 2.81 12.24 -27.14
N HIS A 448 2.46 12.16 -25.85
CA HIS A 448 3.05 13.00 -24.79
C HIS A 448 4.38 12.48 -24.22
N CYS A 449 4.69 11.19 -24.37
CA CYS A 449 6.01 10.63 -24.03
C CYS A 449 7.14 11.13 -24.92
N SER A 450 6.86 11.70 -26.10
CA SER A 450 7.89 12.33 -26.95
C SER A 450 8.65 13.49 -26.26
N ALA A 451 8.09 14.05 -25.18
CA ALA A 451 8.73 15.10 -24.37
C ALA A 451 9.50 14.58 -23.14
N TYR A 452 9.41 13.29 -22.79
CA TYR A 452 10.03 12.72 -21.59
C TYR A 452 10.73 11.39 -21.88
N ASN A 453 12.00 11.25 -21.47
CA ASN A 453 12.89 10.11 -21.71
C ASN A 453 12.50 8.79 -20.97
N ILE A 454 11.23 8.58 -20.61
CA ILE A 454 10.76 7.50 -19.72
C ILE A 454 9.63 6.71 -20.39
N LEU A 455 9.79 5.39 -20.50
CA LEU A 455 8.80 4.47 -21.05
C LEU A 455 8.29 3.50 -19.97
N PHE A 456 6.97 3.42 -19.79
CA PHE A 456 6.32 2.55 -18.80
C PHE A 456 5.46 1.51 -19.52
N ILE A 457 5.73 0.21 -19.29
CA ILE A 457 5.02 -0.90 -19.94
C ILE A 457 4.34 -1.77 -18.86
N VAL A 458 3.02 -1.90 -18.92
CA VAL A 458 2.24 -2.77 -18.03
C VAL A 458 1.87 -4.05 -18.79
N GLY A 459 2.53 -5.16 -18.47
CA GLY A 459 2.44 -6.41 -19.24
C GLY A 459 1.13 -7.19 -19.05
N ARG A 460 0.43 -7.00 -17.92
CA ARG A 460 -0.81 -7.73 -17.62
C ARG A 460 -1.90 -7.59 -18.69
N ARG A 461 -2.03 -6.41 -19.32
CA ARG A 461 -3.02 -6.19 -20.38
C ARG A 461 -2.59 -6.77 -21.73
N LEU A 462 -1.29 -6.82 -22.01
CA LEU A 462 -0.75 -7.49 -23.20
C LEU A 462 -0.91 -9.00 -23.11
N GLN A 463 -0.77 -9.56 -21.91
CA GLN A 463 -1.05 -10.97 -21.63
C GLN A 463 -2.54 -11.30 -21.77
N GLU A 464 -3.44 -10.43 -21.29
CA GLU A 464 -4.89 -10.55 -21.49
C GLU A 464 -5.26 -10.47 -22.99
N LEU A 465 -4.72 -9.49 -23.74
CA LEU A 465 -4.94 -9.35 -25.18
C LEU A 465 -4.41 -10.55 -25.98
N HIS A 466 -3.27 -11.11 -25.60
CA HIS A 466 -2.73 -12.32 -26.24
C HIS A 466 -3.59 -13.56 -25.95
N TYR A 467 -4.10 -13.72 -24.73
CA TYR A 467 -5.07 -14.78 -24.40
C TYR A 467 -6.35 -14.67 -25.23
N TYR A 468 -6.80 -13.44 -25.55
CA TYR A 468 -7.94 -13.21 -26.45
C TYR A 468 -7.61 -13.53 -27.92
N ALA A 469 -6.39 -13.27 -28.37
CA ALA A 469 -5.93 -13.64 -29.72
C ALA A 469 -5.80 -15.17 -29.89
N ASP A 470 -5.22 -15.87 -28.91
CA ASP A 470 -5.07 -17.35 -28.92
C ASP A 470 -6.41 -18.09 -28.78
N SER A 471 -7.44 -17.44 -28.24
CA SER A 471 -8.79 -18.02 -28.12
C SER A 471 -9.66 -17.85 -29.37
N GLY A 472 -9.12 -17.29 -30.46
CA GLY A 472 -9.79 -17.24 -31.76
C GLY A 472 -10.93 -16.22 -31.88
N ILE A 473 -10.96 -15.20 -31.01
CA ILE A 473 -11.95 -14.12 -31.07
C ILE A 473 -11.43 -13.02 -32.02
N GLU A 474 -11.96 -12.97 -33.24
CA GLU A 474 -11.45 -12.15 -34.36
C GLU A 474 -11.49 -10.62 -34.16
N GLU A 475 -12.25 -10.09 -33.18
CA GLU A 475 -12.54 -8.65 -33.11
C GLU A 475 -11.39 -7.75 -32.58
N ASP A 476 -10.29 -8.28 -32.01
CA ASP A 476 -9.23 -7.48 -31.35
C ASP A 476 -7.82 -7.57 -32.00
N VAL A 477 -7.67 -8.27 -33.13
CA VAL A 477 -6.35 -8.53 -33.77
C VAL A 477 -5.73 -7.26 -34.42
N ALA A 478 -6.55 -6.30 -34.83
CA ALA A 478 -6.09 -5.06 -35.49
C ALA A 478 -5.43 -4.06 -34.52
N ASP A 479 -5.92 -3.98 -33.29
CA ASP A 479 -5.33 -3.13 -32.24
C ASP A 479 -3.97 -3.67 -31.79
N TRP A 480 -3.79 -4.99 -31.84
CA TRP A 480 -2.55 -5.68 -31.51
C TRP A 480 -1.40 -5.36 -32.46
N PHE A 481 -1.64 -5.47 -33.78
CA PHE A 481 -0.64 -5.17 -34.82
C PHE A 481 -0.16 -3.71 -34.72
N THR A 482 -1.08 -2.80 -34.39
CA THR A 482 -0.81 -1.37 -34.25
C THR A 482 0.07 -1.04 -33.05
N VAL A 483 -0.11 -1.72 -31.92
CA VAL A 483 0.70 -1.53 -30.71
C VAL A 483 2.13 -2.06 -30.89
N SER A 484 2.28 -3.24 -31.49
CA SER A 484 3.59 -3.86 -31.73
C SER A 484 4.45 -3.06 -32.72
N GLU A 485 3.87 -2.63 -33.84
CA GLU A 485 4.61 -1.86 -34.85
C GLU A 485 5.00 -0.46 -34.34
N ARG A 486 4.13 0.19 -33.55
CA ARG A 486 4.46 1.49 -32.92
C ARG A 486 5.54 1.35 -31.84
N PHE A 487 5.57 0.23 -31.13
CA PHE A 487 6.63 -0.06 -30.16
C PHE A 487 7.99 -0.24 -30.84
N ARG A 488 8.03 -1.01 -31.94
CA ARG A 488 9.22 -1.18 -32.79
C ARG A 488 9.73 0.17 -33.33
N VAL A 489 8.82 0.99 -33.85
CA VAL A 489 9.17 2.35 -34.31
C VAL A 489 9.74 3.17 -33.14
N LEU A 490 9.15 3.12 -31.94
CA LEU A 490 9.66 3.86 -30.78
C LEU A 490 11.06 3.41 -30.35
N THR A 491 11.36 2.11 -30.36
CA THR A 491 12.66 1.57 -29.95
C THR A 491 13.74 1.74 -31.02
N GLU A 492 13.38 1.71 -32.31
CA GLU A 492 14.32 1.90 -33.42
C GLU A 492 14.56 3.38 -33.75
N THR A 493 13.57 4.27 -33.56
CA THR A 493 13.64 5.67 -34.00
C THR A 493 13.87 6.68 -32.88
N SER A 494 13.71 6.31 -31.61
CA SER A 494 13.91 7.23 -30.48
C SER A 494 15.23 6.96 -29.74
N PRO A 495 16.30 7.71 -30.01
CA PRO A 495 17.56 7.65 -29.26
C PRO A 495 17.43 8.24 -27.83
N ALA A 496 16.22 8.42 -27.29
CA ALA A 496 15.95 9.20 -26.08
C ALA A 496 15.38 8.38 -24.90
N VAL A 497 15.16 7.07 -25.03
CA VAL A 497 14.58 6.27 -23.93
C VAL A 497 15.66 5.92 -22.89
N GLU A 498 15.71 6.70 -21.81
CA GLU A 498 16.70 6.57 -20.74
C GLU A 498 16.27 5.60 -19.63
N VAL A 499 14.95 5.44 -19.42
CA VAL A 499 14.38 4.62 -18.33
C VAL A 499 13.23 3.75 -18.81
N ILE A 500 13.26 2.46 -18.46
CA ILE A 500 12.18 1.49 -18.74
C ILE A 500 11.72 0.78 -17.47
N TYR A 501 10.40 0.66 -17.29
CA TYR A 501 9.75 -0.18 -16.27
C TYR A 501 8.89 -1.25 -16.95
N MET A 502 9.09 -2.53 -16.59
CA MET A 502 8.29 -3.66 -17.08
C MET A 502 7.81 -4.57 -15.95
N GLU A 503 6.53 -4.96 -16.01
CA GLU A 503 5.93 -5.93 -15.10
C GLU A 503 5.14 -6.96 -15.91
N HIS A 504 5.54 -8.23 -15.88
CA HIS A 504 4.91 -9.36 -16.56
C HIS A 504 4.69 -9.16 -18.08
N VAL A 505 5.74 -8.72 -18.80
CA VAL A 505 5.64 -8.40 -20.23
C VAL A 505 6.05 -9.62 -21.07
N PRO A 506 5.19 -10.14 -21.95
CA PRO A 506 5.58 -11.21 -22.87
C PRO A 506 6.74 -10.76 -23.78
N LEU A 507 7.78 -11.59 -23.92
CA LEU A 507 8.99 -11.23 -24.66
C LEU A 507 8.76 -10.87 -26.12
N PHE A 508 7.74 -11.46 -26.76
CA PHE A 508 7.43 -11.19 -28.15
C PHE A 508 7.08 -9.71 -28.39
N CYS A 509 6.62 -8.97 -27.37
CA CYS A 509 6.36 -7.53 -27.45
C CYS A 509 7.64 -6.72 -27.72
N LEU A 510 8.80 -7.27 -27.35
CA LEU A 510 10.12 -6.69 -27.60
C LEU A 510 10.78 -7.26 -28.86
N GLN A 511 10.15 -8.25 -29.52
CA GLN A 511 10.69 -8.95 -30.68
C GLN A 511 9.91 -8.67 -32.00
N ALA A 512 8.63 -8.25 -31.95
CA ALA A 512 7.73 -7.82 -33.05
C ALA A 512 7.46 -8.84 -34.20
N PRO A 513 6.34 -8.72 -34.93
CA PRO A 513 5.23 -9.69 -34.99
C PRO A 513 5.55 -11.01 -35.71
N PHE A 514 5.11 -12.15 -35.17
CA PHE A 514 5.51 -13.49 -35.63
C PHE A 514 4.35 -14.49 -35.77
N GLU A 515 3.44 -14.28 -36.74
CA GLU A 515 2.59 -15.40 -37.22
C GLU A 515 2.50 -15.52 -38.75
N HIS A 516 2.87 -14.51 -39.53
CA HIS A 516 2.88 -14.61 -41.00
C HIS A 516 4.27 -14.78 -41.65
N TRP A 517 5.31 -15.03 -40.85
CA TRP A 517 6.71 -15.01 -41.31
C TRP A 517 7.47 -16.34 -41.18
N HIS A 518 6.77 -17.46 -41.10
CA HIS A 518 7.40 -18.80 -41.10
C HIS A 518 8.12 -19.18 -42.41
N ALA A 519 8.10 -18.35 -43.46
CA ALA A 519 8.66 -18.70 -44.77
C ALA A 519 10.10 -18.21 -45.03
N LEU A 520 10.67 -17.26 -44.29
CA LEU A 520 12.00 -16.72 -44.59
C LEU A 520 12.82 -16.43 -43.31
N ARG A 521 13.70 -17.36 -42.94
CA ARG A 521 14.75 -17.14 -41.91
C ARG A 521 15.72 -16.03 -42.34
N PRO A 522 16.31 -15.32 -41.37
CA PRO A 522 17.63 -15.74 -40.89
C PRO A 522 17.59 -16.17 -39.42
N GLU A 523 18.46 -17.12 -39.06
CA GLU A 523 18.46 -17.87 -37.78
C GLU A 523 18.75 -17.06 -36.51
N ASN A 524 18.92 -15.74 -36.59
CA ASN A 524 19.16 -14.88 -35.43
C ASN A 524 18.65 -13.46 -35.70
N PRO A 525 17.56 -13.00 -35.08
CA PRO A 525 17.16 -11.61 -35.19
C PRO A 525 18.25 -10.69 -34.58
N PRO A 526 18.52 -9.52 -35.16
CA PRO A 526 19.52 -8.60 -34.64
C PRO A 526 19.13 -8.11 -33.25
N PRO A 527 20.07 -7.97 -32.30
CA PRO A 527 19.78 -7.52 -30.95
C PRO A 527 19.20 -6.11 -30.94
N CYS A 528 18.17 -5.89 -30.11
CA CYS A 528 17.59 -4.58 -29.86
C CYS A 528 18.64 -3.67 -29.22
N ARG A 529 18.96 -2.55 -29.90
CA ARG A 529 19.97 -1.60 -29.45
C ARG A 529 19.32 -0.48 -28.66
N PHE A 530 19.40 -0.58 -27.35
CA PHE A 530 18.99 0.50 -26.44
C PHE A 530 20.22 1.31 -26.05
N ALA A 531 20.70 2.14 -26.98
CA ALA A 531 21.99 2.84 -26.86
C ALA A 531 22.07 3.81 -25.68
N VAL A 532 20.93 4.32 -25.20
CA VAL A 532 20.83 5.34 -24.13
C VAL A 532 20.14 4.84 -22.85
N LEU A 533 19.71 3.57 -22.81
CA LEU A 533 19.00 3.04 -21.65
C LEU A 533 19.96 2.96 -20.46
N SER A 534 19.72 3.81 -19.48
CA SER A 534 20.60 4.00 -18.33
C SER A 534 20.03 3.36 -17.07
N LYS A 535 18.69 3.20 -17.01
CA LYS A 535 17.98 2.51 -15.91
C LYS A 535 16.92 1.53 -16.40
N LEU A 536 16.88 0.34 -15.80
CA LEU A 536 15.91 -0.70 -16.13
C LEU A 536 15.33 -1.32 -14.85
N MET A 537 14.01 -1.41 -14.74
CA MET A 537 13.33 -2.10 -13.66
C MET A 537 12.37 -3.14 -14.25
N VAL A 538 12.59 -4.42 -13.97
CA VAL A 538 11.85 -5.52 -14.59
C VAL A 538 11.44 -6.59 -13.59
N SER A 539 10.22 -7.11 -13.75
CA SER A 539 9.65 -8.18 -12.93
C SER A 539 9.03 -9.26 -13.82
N ASP A 540 9.62 -10.47 -13.86
CA ASP A 540 9.11 -11.60 -14.64
C ASP A 540 9.77 -12.93 -14.21
N SER A 541 9.48 -14.01 -14.96
CA SER A 541 10.15 -15.28 -14.80
C SER A 541 11.63 -15.21 -15.23
N PRO A 542 12.52 -15.98 -14.58
CA PRO A 542 13.94 -15.92 -14.89
C PRO A 542 14.27 -16.29 -16.34
N ALA A 543 13.58 -17.29 -16.90
CA ALA A 543 13.77 -17.69 -18.30
C ALA A 543 13.46 -16.55 -19.26
N ARG A 544 12.37 -15.80 -19.02
CA ARG A 544 12.02 -14.64 -19.84
C ARG A 544 13.05 -13.53 -19.71
N LEU A 545 13.43 -13.17 -18.49
CA LEU A 545 14.42 -12.12 -18.27
C LEU A 545 15.79 -12.48 -18.86
N ARG A 546 16.19 -13.75 -18.85
CA ARG A 546 17.39 -14.23 -19.56
C ARG A 546 17.31 -13.88 -21.04
N ASP A 547 16.20 -14.25 -21.70
CA ASP A 547 16.03 -14.04 -23.12
C ASP A 547 15.99 -12.53 -23.46
N LEU A 548 15.46 -11.69 -22.56
CA LEU A 548 15.54 -10.23 -22.66
C LEU A 548 16.99 -9.76 -22.68
N PHE A 549 17.83 -10.24 -21.74
CA PHE A 549 19.25 -9.89 -21.71
C PHE A 549 20.03 -10.44 -22.91
N VAL A 550 19.63 -11.57 -23.49
CA VAL A 550 20.22 -12.06 -24.75
C VAL A 550 19.92 -11.09 -25.89
N ALA A 551 18.68 -10.62 -25.99
CA ALA A 551 18.20 -9.74 -27.06
C ALA A 551 18.65 -8.29 -26.91
N MET A 552 18.98 -7.85 -25.69
CA MET A 552 19.26 -6.45 -25.38
C MET A 552 20.76 -6.11 -25.48
N LYS A 553 21.08 -4.97 -26.12
CA LYS A 553 22.41 -4.36 -26.07
C LYS A 553 22.33 -2.95 -25.49
N THR A 554 22.84 -2.78 -24.27
CA THR A 554 22.77 -1.52 -23.49
C THR A 554 24.15 -1.15 -22.91
N PRO A 555 24.98 -0.40 -23.65
CA PRO A 555 26.33 -0.07 -23.19
C PRO A 555 26.37 0.90 -22.01
N VAL A 556 25.25 1.53 -21.67
CA VAL A 556 25.17 2.59 -20.64
C VAL A 556 24.23 2.26 -19.48
N LEU A 557 23.79 1.00 -19.35
CA LEU A 557 22.89 0.58 -18.28
C LEU A 557 23.64 0.53 -16.95
N TRP A 558 23.46 1.55 -16.12
CA TRP A 558 24.17 1.68 -14.84
C TRP A 558 23.28 1.37 -13.62
N ASP A 559 21.95 1.33 -13.77
CA ASP A 559 21.01 1.02 -12.69
C ASP A 559 19.99 -0.05 -13.10
N LEU A 560 19.98 -1.18 -12.40
CA LEU A 560 19.11 -2.32 -12.72
C LEU A 560 18.38 -2.82 -11.48
N ALA A 561 17.06 -2.97 -11.59
CA ALA A 561 16.24 -3.66 -10.59
C ALA A 561 15.56 -4.88 -11.21
N LEU A 562 15.81 -6.05 -10.64
CA LEU A 562 15.25 -7.33 -11.04
C LEU A 562 14.35 -7.88 -9.93
N ASN A 563 13.13 -8.25 -10.31
CA ASN A 563 12.26 -9.08 -9.48
C ASN A 563 12.01 -10.41 -10.20
N LEU A 564 12.73 -11.44 -9.79
CA LEU A 564 12.62 -12.79 -10.33
C LEU A 564 11.51 -13.51 -9.57
N SER A 565 10.40 -13.80 -10.24
CA SER A 565 9.29 -14.56 -9.65
C SER A 565 9.14 -15.89 -10.36
N ALA A 566 8.88 -16.95 -9.61
CA ALA A 566 8.53 -18.25 -10.18
C ALA A 566 7.23 -18.79 -9.60
N ASP A 567 6.46 -19.45 -10.46
CA ASP A 567 5.24 -20.13 -10.08
C ASP A 567 5.54 -21.44 -9.33
N ASP A 568 4.58 -21.89 -8.51
CA ASP A 568 4.75 -23.01 -7.57
C ASP A 568 5.18 -24.33 -8.23
N ASP A 569 4.86 -24.54 -9.51
CA ASP A 569 5.07 -25.80 -10.24
C ASP A 569 6.39 -25.86 -11.03
N TYR A 570 7.29 -24.88 -10.89
CA TYR A 570 8.44 -24.79 -11.79
C TYR A 570 9.67 -25.58 -11.26
N PRO A 571 10.06 -26.73 -11.84
CA PRO A 571 11.03 -27.64 -11.23
C PRO A 571 12.49 -27.13 -11.26
N ASN A 572 12.80 -26.05 -11.98
CA ASN A 572 14.16 -25.57 -12.24
C ASN A 572 14.41 -24.09 -11.92
N VAL A 573 13.57 -23.46 -11.09
CA VAL A 573 13.65 -22.01 -10.80
C VAL A 573 15.05 -21.52 -10.48
N PHE A 574 15.75 -22.25 -9.61
CA PHE A 574 17.11 -21.87 -9.20
C PHE A 574 18.09 -21.85 -10.37
N ARG A 575 18.05 -22.88 -11.23
CA ARG A 575 18.92 -22.97 -12.42
C ARG A 575 18.63 -21.80 -13.36
N ASP A 576 17.36 -21.50 -13.60
CA ASP A 576 16.96 -20.44 -14.52
C ASP A 576 17.30 -19.05 -13.97
N CYS A 577 17.18 -18.84 -12.66
CA CYS A 577 17.72 -17.65 -11.99
C CYS A 577 19.22 -17.52 -12.23
N CYS A 578 19.99 -18.60 -12.03
CA CYS A 578 21.43 -18.60 -12.27
C CYS A 578 21.78 -18.27 -13.73
N ASP A 579 21.07 -18.86 -14.69
CA ASP A 579 21.31 -18.63 -16.12
C ASP A 579 20.92 -17.21 -16.55
N CYS A 580 19.83 -16.68 -15.98
CA CYS A 580 19.44 -15.27 -16.14
C CYS A 580 20.53 -14.33 -15.61
N LEU A 581 21.00 -14.54 -14.38
CA LEU A 581 22.03 -13.70 -13.76
C LEU A 581 23.36 -13.78 -14.51
N LYS A 582 23.81 -14.98 -14.93
CA LYS A 582 25.01 -15.14 -15.78
C LYS A 582 24.90 -14.32 -17.07
N THR A 583 23.75 -14.40 -17.73
CA THR A 583 23.50 -13.68 -18.98
C THR A 583 23.50 -12.17 -18.74
N MET A 584 22.83 -11.71 -17.69
CA MET A 584 22.84 -10.30 -17.29
C MET A 584 24.26 -9.80 -17.02
N VAL A 585 25.05 -10.52 -16.22
CA VAL A 585 26.44 -10.12 -15.91
C VAL A 585 27.29 -10.08 -17.17
N ALA A 586 27.20 -11.09 -18.04
CA ALA A 586 27.93 -11.11 -19.30
C ALA A 586 27.61 -9.92 -20.23
N ARG A 587 26.41 -9.34 -20.10
CA ARG A 587 25.94 -8.23 -20.93
C ARG A 587 26.15 -6.85 -20.32
N CYS A 588 26.03 -6.74 -19.00
CA CYS A 588 25.94 -5.46 -18.31
C CYS A 588 27.12 -5.18 -17.35
N SER A 589 28.07 -6.10 -17.18
CA SER A 589 29.14 -6.00 -16.17
C SER A 589 29.98 -4.73 -16.22
N SER A 590 30.22 -4.19 -17.41
CA SER A 590 31.08 -3.03 -17.61
C SER A 590 30.42 -1.69 -17.25
N SER A 591 29.09 -1.61 -17.30
CA SER A 591 28.35 -0.36 -17.08
C SER A 591 27.58 -0.31 -15.77
N LEU A 592 27.24 -1.47 -15.20
CA LEU A 592 26.36 -1.55 -14.05
C LEU A 592 27.02 -1.05 -12.76
N GLN A 593 26.43 -0.04 -12.15
CA GLN A 593 26.86 0.55 -10.87
C GLN A 593 25.87 0.27 -9.73
N ARG A 594 24.59 0.08 -10.04
CA ARG A 594 23.54 -0.21 -9.06
C ARG A 594 22.73 -1.42 -9.48
N LEU A 595 22.56 -2.34 -8.56
CA LEU A 595 21.83 -3.58 -8.79
C LEU A 595 20.94 -3.90 -7.59
N THR A 596 19.64 -4.04 -7.85
CA THR A 596 18.68 -4.61 -6.91
C THR A 596 18.17 -5.92 -7.47
N ILE A 597 18.32 -7.02 -6.74
CA ILE A 597 17.77 -8.33 -7.09
C ILE A 597 16.83 -8.77 -5.98
N VAL A 598 15.59 -9.06 -6.34
CA VAL A 598 14.63 -9.73 -5.48
C VAL A 598 14.28 -11.06 -6.13
N VAL A 599 14.49 -12.15 -5.42
CA VAL A 599 14.11 -13.49 -5.87
C VAL A 599 12.94 -13.95 -5.00
N SER A 600 11.77 -14.00 -5.61
CA SER A 600 10.54 -14.50 -5.00
C SER A 600 10.39 -15.96 -5.34
N LEU A 601 10.61 -16.81 -4.34
CA LEU A 601 10.43 -18.24 -4.46
C LEU A 601 9.02 -18.64 -3.99
N PRO A 602 8.38 -19.59 -4.67
CA PRO A 602 7.18 -20.23 -4.17
C PRO A 602 7.45 -20.89 -2.81
N HIS A 603 6.41 -21.11 -2.00
CA HIS A 603 6.49 -21.70 -0.64
C HIS A 603 6.79 -23.20 -0.68
N THR A 604 7.80 -23.59 -1.45
CA THR A 604 8.22 -24.97 -1.57
C THR A 604 9.17 -25.33 -0.43
N PRO A 605 9.09 -26.55 0.11
CA PRO A 605 10.02 -27.03 1.14
C PRO A 605 11.45 -27.22 0.61
N LYS A 606 11.70 -26.98 -0.68
CA LYS A 606 13.03 -27.13 -1.29
C LYS A 606 13.92 -26.00 -0.81
N VAL A 607 14.98 -26.40 -0.12
CA VAL A 607 15.94 -25.47 0.43
C VAL A 607 16.87 -24.99 -0.70
N ILE A 608 16.96 -23.67 -0.89
CA ILE A 608 17.73 -23.08 -1.98
C ILE A 608 19.02 -22.44 -1.43
N PRO A 609 20.21 -22.77 -1.97
CA PRO A 609 21.45 -22.17 -1.52
C PRO A 609 21.59 -20.74 -2.08
N PHE A 610 21.05 -19.76 -1.36
CA PHE A 610 21.11 -18.34 -1.77
C PHE A 610 22.53 -17.83 -2.02
N VAL A 611 23.50 -18.35 -1.25
CA VAL A 611 24.94 -18.07 -1.40
C VAL A 611 25.46 -18.40 -2.81
N ASP A 612 24.88 -19.39 -3.48
CA ASP A 612 25.34 -19.84 -4.81
C ASP A 612 25.01 -18.84 -5.92
N PHE A 613 24.14 -17.84 -5.67
CA PHE A 613 23.91 -16.75 -6.63
C PHE A 613 25.07 -15.75 -6.70
N PHE A 614 25.83 -15.60 -5.61
CA PHE A 614 26.84 -14.54 -5.47
C PHE A 614 28.06 -14.72 -6.36
N PRO A 615 28.62 -15.93 -6.53
CA PRO A 615 29.69 -16.16 -7.49
C PRO A 615 29.39 -15.66 -8.90
N LEU A 616 28.11 -15.68 -9.31
CA LEU A 616 27.68 -15.20 -10.61
C LEU A 616 27.79 -13.68 -10.75
N LEU A 617 27.69 -12.95 -9.63
CA LEU A 617 27.72 -11.49 -9.56
C LEU A 617 29.13 -10.92 -9.40
N PHE A 618 30.16 -11.75 -9.19
CA PHE A 618 31.53 -11.28 -8.99
C PHE A 618 32.15 -10.61 -10.21
N GLY A 619 31.58 -10.80 -11.40
CA GLY A 619 31.98 -10.08 -12.62
C GLY A 619 31.55 -8.61 -12.65
N LEU A 620 30.74 -8.14 -11.69
CA LEU A 620 30.25 -6.76 -11.63
C LEU A 620 31.27 -5.84 -10.91
N HIS A 621 32.44 -5.63 -11.51
CA HIS A 621 33.55 -4.92 -10.87
C HIS A 621 33.29 -3.44 -10.59
N ASN A 622 32.36 -2.82 -11.33
CA ASN A 622 32.00 -1.40 -11.18
C ASN A 622 30.81 -1.17 -10.25
N ILE A 623 30.35 -2.19 -9.52
CA ILE A 623 29.18 -2.07 -8.65
C ILE A 623 29.49 -1.17 -7.44
N ALA A 624 28.71 -0.10 -7.30
CA ALA A 624 28.71 0.78 -6.14
C ALA A 624 27.63 0.35 -5.14
N THR A 625 26.43 0.02 -5.61
CA THR A 625 25.31 -0.38 -4.76
C THR A 625 24.76 -1.74 -5.15
N LEU A 626 24.74 -2.70 -4.22
CA LEU A 626 24.13 -4.01 -4.41
C LEU A 626 23.11 -4.31 -3.31
N THR A 627 21.88 -4.56 -3.71
CA THR A 627 20.83 -5.10 -2.84
C THR A 627 20.36 -6.44 -3.38
N ALA A 628 20.43 -7.48 -2.56
CA ALA A 628 19.96 -8.82 -2.92
C ALA A 628 18.99 -9.33 -1.85
N ALA A 629 17.79 -9.73 -2.26
CA ALA A 629 16.75 -10.23 -1.38
C ALA A 629 16.20 -11.58 -1.85
N LEU A 630 15.95 -12.49 -0.91
CA LEU A 630 15.23 -13.75 -1.13
C LEU A 630 13.95 -13.74 -0.30
N THR A 631 12.81 -13.91 -0.96
CA THR A 631 11.49 -13.97 -0.32
C THR A 631 10.83 -15.33 -0.60
N GLY A 632 10.08 -15.85 0.36
CA GLY A 632 9.25 -17.05 0.20
C GLY A 632 9.95 -18.42 0.35
N GLY A 633 11.28 -18.47 0.41
CA GLY A 633 12.05 -19.71 0.59
C GLY A 633 12.91 -19.76 1.86
N LYS A 634 13.31 -20.97 2.27
CA LYS A 634 14.34 -21.25 3.28
C LYS A 634 15.69 -21.51 2.58
N THR A 635 16.79 -21.07 3.18
CA THR A 635 18.15 -21.29 2.65
C THR A 635 18.91 -22.34 3.47
N SER A 636 19.62 -23.25 2.79
CA SER A 636 20.26 -24.43 3.41
C SER A 636 21.69 -24.13 3.83
N LYS A 637 22.30 -23.18 3.14
CA LYS A 637 23.69 -22.83 3.31
C LYS A 637 23.79 -21.36 3.72
N ASN A 638 24.51 -21.14 4.81
CA ASN A 638 24.92 -19.80 5.21
C ASN A 638 26.21 -19.39 4.49
N PHE A 639 26.42 -18.08 4.44
CA PHE A 639 27.71 -17.56 4.01
C PHE A 639 28.83 -18.02 4.94
N GLU A 640 29.94 -18.42 4.35
CA GLU A 640 31.18 -18.68 5.06
C GLU A 640 32.08 -17.44 5.00
N SER A 641 33.10 -17.36 5.87
CA SER A 641 34.07 -16.25 5.84
C SER A 641 34.80 -16.14 4.50
N GLU A 642 35.02 -17.27 3.81
CA GLU A 642 35.59 -17.28 2.46
C GLU A 642 34.67 -16.58 1.44
N ASP A 643 33.36 -16.77 1.54
CA ASP A 643 32.39 -16.11 0.65
C ASP A 643 32.43 -14.59 0.83
N MET A 644 32.46 -14.12 2.08
CA MET A 644 32.59 -12.70 2.40
C MET A 644 33.89 -12.10 1.87
N GLN A 645 34.99 -12.85 1.97
CA GLN A 645 36.26 -12.44 1.41
C GLN A 645 36.24 -12.35 -0.12
N ARG A 646 35.58 -13.29 -0.79
CA ARG A 646 35.38 -13.27 -2.25
C ARG A 646 34.51 -12.08 -2.68
N MET A 647 33.43 -11.80 -1.96
CA MET A 647 32.55 -10.64 -2.19
C MET A 647 33.32 -9.32 -2.07
N ALA A 648 34.03 -9.12 -0.95
CA ALA A 648 34.79 -7.89 -0.71
C ALA A 648 35.89 -7.65 -1.76
N ARG A 649 36.56 -8.72 -2.23
CA ARG A 649 37.56 -8.63 -3.30
C ARG A 649 36.95 -8.36 -4.67
N ALA A 650 35.75 -8.85 -4.93
CA ALA A 650 35.09 -8.67 -6.22
C ALA A 650 34.61 -7.23 -6.43
N TRP A 651 34.26 -6.53 -5.35
CA TRP A 651 33.60 -5.22 -5.40
C TRP A 651 34.36 -4.16 -4.59
N LEU A 652 35.53 -3.79 -5.07
CA LEU A 652 36.43 -2.85 -4.38
C LEU A 652 35.84 -1.44 -4.21
N HIS A 653 34.89 -1.07 -5.06
CA HIS A 653 34.26 0.26 -5.09
C HIS A 653 32.84 0.29 -4.50
N ILE A 654 32.43 -0.77 -3.81
CA ILE A 654 31.08 -0.86 -3.24
C ILE A 654 30.91 0.15 -2.10
N ASP A 655 29.87 0.98 -2.20
CA ASP A 655 29.46 1.95 -1.18
C ASP A 655 28.30 1.45 -0.30
N SER A 656 27.50 0.52 -0.83
CA SER A 656 26.32 0.00 -0.16
C SER A 656 26.07 -1.45 -0.55
N LEU A 657 26.15 -2.35 0.43
CA LEU A 657 25.83 -3.77 0.28
C LEU A 657 24.68 -4.13 1.22
N SER A 658 23.61 -4.71 0.69
CA SER A 658 22.47 -5.15 1.49
C SER A 658 21.96 -6.53 1.09
N LEU A 659 22.01 -7.46 2.03
CA LEU A 659 21.59 -8.85 1.84
C LEU A 659 20.40 -9.16 2.73
N HIS A 660 19.30 -9.61 2.14
CA HIS A 660 18.05 -9.87 2.85
C HIS A 660 17.54 -11.27 2.55
N TYR A 661 17.67 -12.20 3.49
CA TYR A 661 17.00 -13.50 3.39
C TYR A 661 16.64 -14.03 4.77
N LYS A 662 15.67 -14.93 4.81
CA LYS A 662 15.28 -15.61 6.05
C LYS A 662 16.07 -16.90 6.17
N LEU A 663 16.74 -17.07 7.30
CA LEU A 663 17.35 -18.34 7.66
C LEU A 663 16.34 -19.29 8.27
N ASP A 664 16.55 -20.58 8.01
CA ASP A 664 15.87 -21.62 8.75
C ASP A 664 16.48 -21.70 10.16
N VAL A 665 15.63 -21.80 11.18
CA VAL A 665 16.01 -21.66 12.60
C VAL A 665 16.98 -22.78 13.05
N GLU A 666 17.08 -23.85 12.27
CA GLU A 666 17.83 -25.06 12.61
C GLU A 666 19.28 -25.07 12.08
N VAL A 667 19.73 -24.06 11.34
CA VAL A 667 21.09 -24.08 10.76
C VAL A 667 22.12 -23.51 11.76
N PRO A 668 23.08 -24.32 12.28
CA PRO A 668 24.03 -23.90 13.31
C PRO A 668 25.17 -22.99 12.81
N ASN A 669 25.35 -22.88 11.50
CA ASN A 669 26.47 -22.15 10.92
C ASN A 669 26.14 -20.69 10.76
N VAL A 670 26.37 -19.89 11.80
CA VAL A 670 26.20 -18.44 11.71
C VAL A 670 27.52 -17.77 11.30
N LEU A 671 27.45 -16.70 10.51
CA LEU A 671 28.62 -15.97 10.03
C LEU A 671 29.37 -15.33 11.21
N PRO A 672 30.67 -15.58 11.40
CA PRO A 672 31.42 -14.98 12.50
C PRO A 672 31.64 -13.47 12.29
N VAL A 673 31.86 -12.73 13.38
CA VAL A 673 32.01 -11.25 13.34
C VAL A 673 33.27 -10.80 12.59
N ASP A 674 34.30 -11.65 12.55
CA ASP A 674 35.52 -11.43 11.77
C ASP A 674 35.27 -11.48 10.25
N ALA A 675 34.12 -11.97 9.80
CA ALA A 675 33.71 -11.92 8.40
C ALA A 675 33.44 -10.48 7.91
N LEU A 676 33.43 -9.49 8.81
CA LEU A 676 33.41 -8.06 8.46
C LEU A 676 34.79 -7.55 7.99
N VAL A 677 35.88 -8.23 8.38
CA VAL A 677 37.26 -7.79 8.13
C VAL A 677 37.59 -7.66 6.64
N PRO A 678 37.18 -8.58 5.76
CA PRO A 678 37.42 -8.41 4.34
C PRO A 678 36.82 -7.12 3.77
N PHE A 679 35.61 -6.72 4.19
CA PHE A 679 35.00 -5.47 3.71
C PHE A 679 35.79 -4.25 4.17
N ALA A 680 36.20 -4.21 5.44
CA ALA A 680 37.02 -3.11 5.95
C ALA A 680 38.37 -3.00 5.22
N ARG A 681 38.94 -4.15 4.83
CA ARG A 681 40.23 -4.23 4.15
C ARG A 681 40.15 -3.86 2.66
N TYR A 682 39.13 -4.33 1.95
CA TYR A 682 39.08 -4.25 0.49
C TYR A 682 38.09 -3.20 -0.04
N CYS A 683 37.14 -2.71 0.77
CA CYS A 683 36.05 -1.82 0.34
C CYS A 683 36.10 -0.47 1.07
N PRO A 684 37.13 0.37 0.91
CA PRO A 684 37.33 1.59 1.73
C PRO A 684 36.20 2.62 1.63
N ASP A 685 35.39 2.56 0.57
CA ASP A 685 34.26 3.46 0.33
C ASP A 685 32.92 2.94 0.87
N LEU A 686 32.86 1.74 1.43
CA LEU A 686 31.65 1.12 1.95
C LEU A 686 31.08 1.94 3.12
N ARG A 687 29.85 2.43 2.95
CA ARG A 687 29.09 3.23 3.92
C ARG A 687 27.94 2.47 4.57
N VAL A 688 27.32 1.56 3.84
CA VAL A 688 26.16 0.80 4.29
C VAL A 688 26.42 -0.69 4.11
N LEU A 689 26.36 -1.44 5.20
CA LEU A 689 26.50 -2.90 5.19
C LEU A 689 25.33 -3.52 5.94
N ASN A 690 24.48 -4.24 5.22
CA ASN A 690 23.39 -5.02 5.80
C ASN A 690 23.61 -6.51 5.55
N LEU A 691 23.83 -7.25 6.62
CA LEU A 691 24.05 -8.69 6.61
C LEU A 691 22.93 -9.42 7.38
N PRO A 692 22.48 -10.56 6.86
CA PRO A 692 21.34 -11.32 7.35
C PRO A 692 21.51 -11.79 8.80
N ILE A 693 22.63 -12.42 9.16
CA ILE A 693 22.92 -12.92 10.52
C ILE A 693 24.45 -12.99 10.70
N VAL A 694 24.95 -12.47 11.82
CA VAL A 694 26.37 -12.56 12.24
C VAL A 694 26.44 -12.96 13.72
N THR A 695 27.08 -14.07 14.06
CA THR A 695 27.41 -14.43 15.45
C THR A 695 28.74 -13.83 15.82
N SER A 696 28.89 -13.48 17.09
CA SER A 696 30.17 -13.02 17.61
C SER A 696 31.03 -14.16 18.10
N ASN A 697 31.28 -15.20 17.31
CA ASN A 697 32.40 -16.08 17.66
C ASN A 697 33.65 -15.20 17.75
N MET A 698 34.24 -15.18 18.94
CA MET A 698 35.23 -14.17 19.33
C MET A 698 36.44 -14.22 18.40
N PRO A 699 36.90 -13.06 17.90
CA PRO A 699 38.25 -12.95 17.38
C PRO A 699 39.23 -13.34 18.49
N MET A 700 40.14 -14.27 18.22
CA MET A 700 41.03 -14.83 19.26
C MET A 700 42.07 -13.82 19.78
N ASP A 701 42.34 -12.74 19.02
CA ASP A 701 43.20 -11.64 19.45
C ASP A 701 42.81 -10.33 18.74
N LEU A 702 42.55 -9.25 19.50
CA LEU A 702 42.23 -7.94 18.92
C LEU A 702 43.43 -7.31 18.21
N GLU A 703 44.65 -7.70 18.57
CA GLU A 703 45.90 -7.17 18.01
C GLU A 703 46.15 -7.63 16.56
N ASP A 704 45.51 -8.72 16.14
CA ASP A 704 45.59 -9.23 14.77
C ASP A 704 44.80 -8.40 13.74
N TYR A 705 44.00 -7.44 14.21
CA TYR A 705 43.13 -6.62 13.37
C TYR A 705 43.66 -5.19 13.26
N PRO A 706 44.14 -4.76 12.07
CA PRO A 706 44.63 -3.41 11.90
C PRO A 706 43.48 -2.40 12.02
N ILE A 707 43.81 -1.19 12.50
CA ILE A 707 42.86 -0.08 12.53
C ILE A 707 42.64 0.39 11.10
N PHE A 708 41.39 0.30 10.62
CA PHE A 708 41.05 0.75 9.28
C PHE A 708 40.40 2.14 9.33
N SER A 709 40.84 3.03 8.44
CA SER A 709 40.12 4.29 8.15
C SER A 709 38.99 3.99 7.17
N HIS A 710 37.96 3.31 7.68
CA HIS A 710 36.85 2.82 6.87
C HIS A 710 35.63 3.76 6.97
N LYS A 711 34.93 4.02 5.86
CA LYS A 711 33.79 4.96 5.80
C LYS A 711 32.44 4.37 6.21
N LEU A 712 32.42 3.18 6.83
CA LEU A 712 31.17 2.52 7.22
C LEU A 712 30.44 3.38 8.25
N ARG A 713 29.20 3.71 7.95
CA ARG A 713 28.30 4.48 8.83
C ARG A 713 27.16 3.63 9.34
N ILE A 714 26.60 2.78 8.49
CA ILE A 714 25.40 2.00 8.79
C ILE A 714 25.76 0.53 8.74
N LEU A 715 25.69 -0.15 9.88
CA LEU A 715 25.79 -1.59 10.02
C LEU A 715 24.44 -2.13 10.47
N SER A 716 23.86 -3.03 9.68
CA SER A 716 22.67 -3.77 10.06
C SER A 716 23.00 -5.25 10.05
N ILE A 717 22.75 -5.89 11.19
CA ILE A 717 22.93 -7.32 11.40
C ILE A 717 21.55 -7.83 11.82
N GLY A 718 21.06 -8.90 11.20
CA GLY A 718 19.78 -9.47 11.59
C GLY A 718 19.81 -10.17 12.95
N SER A 719 18.85 -11.06 13.18
CA SER A 719 18.40 -11.48 14.52
C SER A 719 19.32 -12.47 15.27
N SER A 720 20.64 -12.37 15.15
CA SER A 720 21.57 -13.16 15.97
C SER A 720 21.73 -12.57 17.36
N ILE A 721 22.01 -13.43 18.34
CA ILE A 721 22.46 -13.01 19.67
C ILE A 721 23.99 -12.94 19.63
N PRO A 722 24.63 -11.84 20.03
CA PRO A 722 26.09 -11.80 20.17
C PRO A 722 26.50 -12.81 21.27
N GLN A 723 27.23 -13.84 20.85
CA GLN A 723 27.92 -14.82 21.69
C GLN A 723 29.27 -14.27 22.17
N GLY A 724 29.32 -13.48 23.24
CA GLY A 724 30.61 -13.00 23.77
C GLY A 724 30.47 -11.73 24.60
N PRO A 725 31.55 -11.27 25.27
CA PRO A 725 31.52 -10.05 26.04
C PRO A 725 31.29 -8.85 25.10
N ALA A 726 30.18 -8.14 25.29
CA ALA A 726 29.79 -7.01 24.44
C ALA A 726 30.88 -5.93 24.33
N HIS A 727 31.71 -5.73 25.37
CA HIS A 727 32.81 -4.77 25.34
C HIS A 727 33.91 -5.15 24.33
N ILE A 728 34.19 -6.44 24.14
CA ILE A 728 35.21 -6.88 23.17
C ILE A 728 34.70 -6.69 21.75
N ILE A 729 33.43 -7.02 21.50
CA ILE A 729 32.79 -6.81 20.21
C ILE A 729 32.71 -5.32 19.90
N ALA A 730 32.40 -4.47 20.89
CA ALA A 730 32.41 -3.02 20.72
C ALA A 730 33.80 -2.50 20.33
N LEU A 731 34.86 -2.94 21.01
CA LEU A 731 36.26 -2.59 20.67
C LEU A 731 36.63 -3.07 19.27
N PHE A 732 36.24 -4.29 18.90
CA PHE A 732 36.45 -4.83 17.56
C PHE A 732 35.78 -3.97 16.49
N LEU A 733 34.49 -3.65 16.67
CA LEU A 733 33.72 -2.84 15.72
C LEU A 733 34.26 -1.40 15.61
N ASP A 734 34.69 -0.81 16.72
CA ASP A 734 35.30 0.53 16.74
C ASP A 734 36.70 0.56 16.10
N ARG A 735 37.52 -0.50 16.26
CA ARG A 735 38.79 -0.64 15.53
C ARG A 735 38.57 -0.80 14.03
N LEU A 736 37.55 -1.57 13.64
CA LEU A 736 37.25 -1.89 12.24
C LEU A 736 36.56 -0.74 11.50
N CYS A 737 35.61 -0.09 12.17
CA CYS A 737 34.68 0.88 11.60
C CYS A 737 34.49 2.06 12.57
N PRO A 738 35.51 2.91 12.76
CA PRO A 738 35.47 4.02 13.73
C PRO A 738 34.39 5.07 13.44
N CYS A 739 33.90 5.14 12.19
CA CYS A 739 32.88 6.09 11.74
C CYS A 739 31.44 5.57 11.85
N LEU A 740 31.20 4.45 12.54
CA LEU A 740 29.89 3.84 12.65
C LEU A 740 28.91 4.77 13.40
N ASP A 741 27.77 5.09 12.77
CA ASP A 741 26.69 5.86 13.39
C ASP A 741 25.75 4.91 14.12
N ILE A 742 25.86 4.94 15.44
CA ILE A 742 25.11 4.07 16.34
C ILE A 742 23.60 4.30 16.24
N ASN A 743 23.16 5.52 15.89
CA ASN A 743 21.72 5.84 15.83
C ASN A 743 21.05 5.24 14.58
N ASP A 744 21.80 5.10 13.50
CA ASP A 744 21.33 4.55 12.22
C ASP A 744 21.56 3.04 12.11
N CYS A 745 22.35 2.45 13.01
CA CYS A 745 22.59 1.02 13.04
C CYS A 745 21.33 0.26 13.49
N HIS A 746 20.76 -0.50 12.55
CA HIS A 746 19.67 -1.43 12.83
C HIS A 746 20.22 -2.77 13.28
N LEU A 747 20.66 -2.81 14.53
CA LEU A 747 20.88 -4.04 15.30
C LEU A 747 19.52 -4.34 15.94
N MET A 748 18.88 -5.47 15.65
CA MET A 748 17.53 -5.78 16.15
C MET A 748 17.46 -5.60 17.69
N LEU A 749 16.92 -4.45 18.15
CA LEU A 749 17.03 -3.93 19.53
C LEU A 749 16.14 -4.65 20.56
N ASP A 750 15.44 -5.71 20.15
CA ASP A 750 14.56 -6.48 21.03
C ASP A 750 15.34 -7.41 21.98
N ASP A 751 16.66 -7.53 21.81
CA ASP A 751 17.54 -8.30 22.69
C ASP A 751 18.42 -7.38 23.57
N TYR A 752 18.44 -7.64 24.88
CA TYR A 752 19.27 -6.92 25.85
C TYR A 752 20.76 -6.93 25.48
N ALA A 753 21.23 -7.99 24.82
CA ALA A 753 22.63 -8.13 24.45
C ALA A 753 23.08 -7.09 23.40
N TRP A 754 22.23 -6.73 22.45
CA TRP A 754 22.53 -5.69 21.45
C TRP A 754 22.53 -4.30 22.06
N ARG A 755 21.68 -4.04 23.06
CA ARG A 755 21.67 -2.76 23.76
C ARG A 755 22.97 -2.52 24.52
N ASP A 756 23.46 -3.52 25.25
CA ASP A 756 24.74 -3.42 25.97
C ASP A 756 25.90 -3.20 24.98
N LEU A 757 25.90 -3.86 23.82
CA LEU A 757 26.89 -3.61 22.76
C LEU A 757 26.86 -2.15 22.27
N VAL A 758 25.67 -1.65 21.94
CA VAL A 758 25.43 -0.28 21.46
C VAL A 758 25.90 0.76 22.47
N GLU A 759 25.54 0.58 23.74
CA GLU A 759 25.94 1.48 24.83
C GLU A 759 27.47 1.50 25.00
N ARG A 760 28.12 0.34 24.93
CA ARG A 760 29.59 0.24 25.04
C ARG A 760 30.31 0.86 23.85
N LEU A 761 29.81 0.63 22.64
CA LEU A 761 30.37 1.24 21.43
C LEU A 761 30.27 2.76 21.51
N ALA A 762 29.12 3.28 21.96
CA ALA A 762 28.91 4.71 22.16
C ALA A 762 29.88 5.29 23.21
N ALA A 763 30.10 4.58 24.31
CA ALA A 763 31.06 4.99 25.33
C ALA A 763 32.49 5.06 24.80
N ILE A 764 32.91 4.08 23.99
CA ILE A 764 34.25 4.05 23.37
C ILE A 764 34.44 5.23 22.41
N GLN A 765 33.48 5.46 21.51
CA GLN A 765 33.54 6.56 20.55
C GLN A 765 33.51 7.94 21.22
N ALA A 766 32.72 8.08 22.30
CA ALA A 766 32.68 9.31 23.10
C ALA A 766 34.03 9.59 23.79
N ALA A 767 34.68 8.58 24.36
CA ALA A 767 35.99 8.72 24.99
C ALA A 767 37.06 9.22 23.98
N LYS A 768 37.11 8.63 22.78
CA LYS A 768 38.01 9.07 21.71
C LYS A 768 37.74 10.50 21.23
N SER A 769 36.48 10.90 21.18
CA SER A 769 36.08 12.26 20.79
C SER A 769 36.57 13.30 21.80
N LEU A 770 36.55 12.96 23.11
CA LEU A 770 37.12 13.81 24.16
C LEU A 770 38.65 13.89 24.08
N GLU A 771 39.33 12.77 23.82
CA GLU A 771 40.79 12.73 23.68
C GLU A 771 41.27 13.56 22.47
N SER A 772 40.65 13.38 21.30
CA SER A 772 40.97 14.14 20.08
C SER A 772 40.66 15.63 20.19
N GLY A 773 39.59 16.00 20.92
CA GLY A 773 39.28 17.39 21.26
C GLY A 773 40.34 18.05 22.14
N ASN A 774 40.85 17.32 23.14
CA ASN A 774 41.90 17.81 24.04
C ASN A 774 43.25 17.99 23.32
N VAL A 775 43.59 17.11 22.39
CA VAL A 775 44.82 17.23 21.57
C VAL A 775 44.71 18.43 20.61
N SER A 776 43.53 18.67 20.03
CA SER A 776 43.30 19.82 19.15
C SER A 776 43.32 21.15 19.92
N ALA A 777 42.81 21.17 21.16
CA ALA A 777 42.85 22.35 22.02
C ALA A 777 44.26 22.66 22.54
N SER A 778 45.07 21.64 22.84
CA SER A 778 46.46 21.83 23.27
C SER A 778 47.42 22.20 22.12
N ALA A 779 47.15 21.75 20.90
CA ALA A 779 47.90 22.16 19.70
C ALA A 779 47.57 23.59 19.20
N GLN A 780 46.48 24.21 19.67
CA GLN A 780 46.17 25.63 19.38
C GLN A 780 46.73 26.60 20.43
N VAL A 781 47.28 26.09 21.53
CA VAL A 781 47.85 26.88 22.64
C VAL A 781 49.39 26.93 22.59
N VAL A 782 50.00 26.18 21.66
CA VAL A 782 51.43 26.23 21.30
C VAL A 782 51.56 26.90 19.95
#